data_AF-D5QF66-F1
#
_entry.id   AF-D5QF66-F1
#
_cell.length_a   1.000
_cell.length_b   1.000
_cell.length_c   1.000
_cell.angle_alpha   90.00
_cell.angle_beta   90.00
_cell.angle_gamma   90.00
#
_symmetry.space_group_name_H-M   'P 1'
#
loop_
_entity.id
_entity.type
_entity.pdbx_description
1 polymer ?
#
loop_
_entity_poly.entity_id
_entity_poly.type
_entity_poly.pdbx_seq_one_letter_code
_entity_poly.pdbx_strand_id
1 'polypeptide(L)'
;MHNSPLPARVTRFPAGGNPHSYPRLQHVLRAGTSLSRAVSSSPWSVAVLAALISTGVPHVAMGQSAGGVVASAGYGGVGGAGNGGGGAGGGWPATSLAGAGAASSDGVGGAGHDGLSLSGESGAGGAGGVVGSAGTTAYDNSFNAGGGGGGGAGVIESAGASVTSAITGGSGGGGGNSTWNGGGGGGGGGGAGVIATDSVTVSNVVTGGTGGNGGEAGVSSEGGGGGGGGGGDGLDLLASGNATATTSTNSASITGGAGGTGGAGQAVSGAANTNGGGGAGGVGVAFMGQGLTLANAGSITGGAGGTGGSVGAGGVGLVMVGGDTVDNSGSITGGMAGDGTTQADAILASGAGNALLLENGSTLSGNIEIAASSGLAIASGGAGTLNNAIVMDDASSALSFTKGTGDALDVSGVISGAGAVTVADGAHVVLSGVNSYAGGTTIDGGSLSISSDSALGNTAGGLSLTDNGNLETTANVTTARSITLGTGGGEISPDAGTTLNVTAPVSGTGGLTMDGAGALVLEGSNTYTGVTTISSGTLELSGAGSIATSGGVVDNGTLDISGSSMEANSVTSLSGNGNVALGEETLVLTNASGTFGGVIADGGVAGGTSGSLNLTGGTETLTGVNTYTGSTQISSGTLALAGDGSIASSSLLSMYTGGVLDISGTSDGASVTAINDANATIALGGNTLTIGAGAKGVETPELLLAGGVSGNIVNGVVGPIVDGGISGGVGGGITLTNPGTSGSTVITIFGGENTYTGATTIGSGTALLLASASTLGETDGSSSQASIASSSRVVDNGIFDISLNSTVASNTSDTNSDSNSDTQWTIAASSTAITSLAGNGVVSLGSQNLLLTDASDTFSGTITNDSIANQQLGTQTDTVGGSLTLAGGHETLTGVNTYTGGTTIEAGTLTGTTASFGSGAIVDNGTLDIDQSTNGTLTNLVSGTGMLFKDGTGTLSVAQAETYTGATSINAGTLALTGDGSIAASSGVTLSGGTFDISGTTDGA
;
A
#
# COMPACT_ATOMS: atom_id res chain seq x y z
N MET A 1 -3.74 -7.23 38.28
CA MET A 1 -4.83 -7.78 39.10
C MET A 1 -5.44 -8.94 38.34
N HIS A 2 -5.58 -10.09 39.02
CA HIS A 2 -6.26 -11.37 38.71
C HIS A 2 -7.00 -11.53 37.36
N ASN A 3 -6.93 -12.65 36.61
CA ASN A 3 -6.42 -14.01 36.87
C ASN A 3 -6.24 -14.74 35.52
N SER A 4 -5.10 -15.39 35.31
CA SER A 4 -4.81 -16.39 34.26
C SER A 4 -5.30 -17.80 34.71
N PRO A 5 -4.92 -18.96 34.10
CA PRO A 5 -5.05 -19.48 32.72
C PRO A 5 -5.46 -20.99 32.60
N LEU A 6 -5.78 -21.46 31.37
CA LEU A 6 -5.53 -22.83 30.79
C LEU A 6 -6.19 -24.10 31.45
N PRO A 7 -6.00 -25.36 30.95
CA PRO A 7 -6.58 -25.96 29.73
C PRO A 7 -7.08 -27.44 29.91
N ALA A 8 -7.55 -28.06 28.81
CA ALA A 8 -7.53 -29.49 28.44
C ALA A 8 -8.20 -30.57 29.34
N ARG A 9 -9.11 -31.37 28.73
CA ARG A 9 -9.15 -32.82 29.03
C ARG A 9 -9.80 -33.68 27.93
N VAL A 10 -9.00 -34.60 27.41
CA VAL A 10 -9.37 -35.81 26.65
C VAL A 10 -10.10 -36.80 27.56
N THR A 11 -11.22 -37.38 27.12
CA THR A 11 -11.68 -38.70 27.58
C THR A 11 -12.52 -39.46 26.55
N ARG A 12 -11.91 -40.53 26.01
CA ARG A 12 -12.40 -41.91 25.77
C ARG A 12 -13.83 -42.15 25.24
N PHE A 13 -13.88 -42.82 24.08
CA PHE A 13 -14.96 -43.72 23.64
C PHE A 13 -15.21 -44.88 24.60
N PRO A 14 -16.44 -45.40 24.63
CA PRO A 14 -16.61 -46.82 24.30
C PRO A 14 -17.72 -47.09 23.26
N ALA A 15 -17.56 -48.23 22.61
CA ALA A 15 -18.35 -48.77 21.52
C ALA A 15 -19.75 -49.28 21.94
N GLY A 16 -20.66 -49.34 20.95
CA GLY A 16 -21.75 -50.32 20.92
C GLY A 16 -23.06 -49.85 20.31
N GLY A 17 -23.45 -50.45 19.18
CA GLY A 17 -24.86 -50.70 18.84
C GLY A 17 -25.51 -49.82 17.76
N ASN A 18 -25.54 -50.33 16.52
CA ASN A 18 -26.62 -50.09 15.55
C ASN A 18 -27.87 -50.92 15.99
N PRO A 19 -29.13 -50.74 15.52
CA PRO A 19 -29.57 -49.92 14.38
C PRO A 19 -30.98 -49.24 14.47
N HIS A 20 -31.31 -48.47 13.44
CA HIS A 20 -32.65 -48.02 12.97
C HIS A 20 -33.55 -47.19 13.90
N SER A 21 -33.76 -45.91 13.55
CA SER A 21 -35.07 -45.21 13.52
C SER A 21 -34.88 -43.72 13.18
N TYR A 22 -35.25 -43.27 11.97
CA TYR A 22 -35.42 -41.84 11.67
C TYR A 22 -36.90 -41.45 11.88
N PRO A 23 -37.20 -40.38 12.65
CA PRO A 23 -38.54 -39.82 12.70
C PRO A 23 -38.74 -38.79 11.58
N ARG A 24 -39.95 -38.82 11.01
CA ARG A 24 -40.51 -37.81 10.12
C ARG A 24 -40.63 -36.46 10.84
N LEU A 25 -40.21 -35.37 10.20
CA LEU A 25 -40.61 -34.02 10.57
C LEU A 25 -41.43 -33.40 9.44
N GLN A 26 -42.67 -33.05 9.75
CA GLN A 26 -43.55 -32.21 8.95
C GLN A 26 -43.41 -30.74 9.41
N HIS A 27 -43.27 -29.81 8.47
CA HIS A 27 -43.71 -28.41 8.56
C HIS A 27 -43.91 -27.91 7.11
N VAL A 28 -45.14 -27.80 6.61
CA VAL A 28 -46.00 -26.59 6.56
C VAL A 28 -45.32 -25.38 5.92
N LEU A 29 -45.75 -25.05 4.70
CA LEU A 29 -45.98 -23.67 4.25
C LEU A 29 -47.03 -23.69 3.13
N ARG A 30 -48.11 -22.93 3.33
CA ARG A 30 -49.20 -22.70 2.38
C ARG A 30 -49.45 -21.19 2.33
N ALA A 31 -49.31 -20.60 1.14
CA ALA A 31 -49.90 -19.37 0.58
C ALA A 31 -48.93 -18.89 -0.51
N GLY A 32 -49.28 -18.57 -1.75
CA GLY A 32 -50.56 -18.24 -2.35
C GLY A 32 -50.55 -16.80 -2.86
N THR A 33 -49.94 -16.54 -4.02
CA THR A 33 -50.29 -15.41 -4.92
C THR A 33 -49.92 -15.76 -6.36
N SER A 34 -50.85 -15.47 -7.26
CA SER A 34 -50.80 -15.63 -8.70
C SER A 34 -50.09 -14.43 -9.35
N LEU A 35 -49.11 -14.69 -10.22
CA LEU A 35 -48.70 -13.77 -11.27
C LEU A 35 -48.68 -14.50 -12.62
N SER A 36 -49.41 -13.90 -13.56
CA SER A 36 -49.57 -14.28 -14.95
C SER A 36 -48.31 -13.98 -15.79
N ARG A 37 -47.99 -14.89 -16.72
CA ARG A 37 -47.21 -14.67 -17.96
C ARG A 37 -45.87 -13.92 -17.82
N ALA A 38 -44.81 -14.70 -17.62
CA ALA A 38 -43.53 -14.58 -18.33
C ALA A 38 -42.72 -15.88 -18.08
N VAL A 39 -42.71 -16.79 -19.05
CA VAL A 39 -41.77 -17.92 -19.09
C VAL A 39 -41.13 -17.90 -20.46
N SER A 40 -39.95 -17.29 -20.55
CA SER A 40 -38.93 -17.67 -21.51
C SER A 40 -37.73 -18.15 -20.70
N SER A 41 -37.17 -19.29 -21.12
CA SER A 41 -35.92 -19.92 -20.67
C SER A 41 -35.82 -20.23 -19.16
N SER A 42 -36.03 -21.50 -18.81
CA SER A 42 -35.44 -22.09 -17.60
C SER A 42 -34.63 -23.34 -18.00
N PRO A 43 -33.38 -23.48 -17.54
CA PRO A 43 -32.48 -24.57 -17.88
C PRO A 43 -32.73 -25.73 -16.92
N TRP A 44 -33.45 -26.75 -17.38
CA TRP A 44 -33.65 -27.99 -16.63
C TRP A 44 -33.34 -29.17 -17.55
N SER A 45 -32.05 -29.37 -17.83
CA SER A 45 -31.55 -30.60 -18.48
C SER A 45 -30.09 -30.97 -18.16
N VAL A 46 -29.35 -30.19 -17.36
CA VAL A 46 -27.92 -30.50 -17.07
C VAL A 46 -27.70 -31.22 -15.72
N ALA A 47 -28.66 -31.18 -14.78
CA ALA A 47 -28.42 -31.64 -13.40
C ALA A 47 -28.44 -33.17 -13.16
N VAL A 48 -28.66 -34.03 -14.17
CA VAL A 48 -28.78 -35.49 -13.95
C VAL A 48 -27.53 -36.28 -14.33
N LEU A 49 -26.57 -35.69 -15.06
CA LEU A 49 -25.26 -36.33 -15.29
C LEU A 49 -24.25 -35.97 -14.19
N ALA A 50 -24.36 -34.79 -13.57
CA ALA A 50 -23.45 -34.33 -12.51
C ALA A 50 -23.70 -34.97 -11.13
N ALA A 51 -24.92 -35.46 -10.84
CA ALA A 51 -25.27 -35.97 -9.51
C ALA A 51 -24.81 -37.41 -9.23
N LEU A 52 -24.34 -38.17 -10.24
CA LEU A 52 -23.90 -39.56 -10.03
C LEU A 52 -22.37 -39.74 -9.93
N ILE A 53 -21.59 -38.67 -10.13
CA ILE A 53 -20.10 -38.72 -10.09
C ILE A 53 -19.55 -37.97 -8.85
N SER A 54 -20.40 -37.26 -8.09
CA SER A 54 -20.02 -36.39 -6.97
C SER A 54 -19.71 -37.11 -5.64
N THR A 55 -19.98 -38.42 -5.47
CA THR A 55 -19.61 -39.10 -4.22
C THR A 55 -18.20 -39.67 -4.31
N GLY A 56 -17.21 -38.92 -3.79
CA GLY A 56 -15.84 -39.37 -3.56
C GLY A 56 -15.74 -40.57 -2.61
N VAL A 57 -16.13 -41.75 -3.09
CA VAL A 57 -15.86 -43.03 -2.44
C VAL A 57 -14.67 -43.66 -3.16
N PRO A 58 -13.54 -43.92 -2.47
CA PRO A 58 -12.45 -44.66 -3.07
C PRO A 58 -12.96 -46.06 -3.40
N HIS A 59 -13.01 -46.41 -4.68
CA HIS A 59 -13.21 -47.79 -5.08
C HIS A 59 -12.02 -48.60 -4.54
N VAL A 60 -12.33 -49.46 -3.58
CA VAL A 60 -11.43 -50.50 -3.07
C VAL A 60 -10.88 -51.26 -4.26
N ALA A 61 -9.57 -51.12 -4.48
CA ALA A 61 -8.80 -51.99 -5.35
C ALA A 61 -8.91 -53.43 -4.82
N MET A 62 -9.84 -54.21 -5.36
CA MET A 62 -9.73 -55.66 -5.32
C MET A 62 -8.83 -56.08 -6.47
N GLY A 63 -7.55 -56.23 -6.15
CA GLY A 63 -6.59 -56.80 -7.07
C GLY A 63 -7.06 -58.17 -7.54
N GLN A 64 -7.13 -58.35 -8.86
CA GLN A 64 -7.08 -59.66 -9.47
C GLN A 64 -6.11 -59.66 -10.64
N SER A 65 -5.40 -60.77 -10.69
CA SER A 65 -4.17 -61.06 -11.40
C SER A 65 -4.33 -61.16 -12.91
N ALA A 66 -3.24 -60.81 -13.59
CA ALA A 66 -2.73 -61.34 -14.86
C ALA A 66 -3.60 -62.39 -15.60
N GLY A 67 -3.89 -62.08 -16.87
CA GLY A 67 -4.17 -63.06 -17.92
C GLY A 67 -5.65 -63.39 -18.12
N GLY A 68 -6.32 -62.60 -18.97
CA GLY A 68 -7.65 -62.93 -19.48
C GLY A 68 -8.30 -61.74 -20.17
N VAL A 69 -8.24 -61.70 -21.51
CA VAL A 69 -9.08 -60.82 -22.33
C VAL A 69 -10.53 -61.29 -22.14
N VAL A 70 -11.22 -60.68 -21.19
CA VAL A 70 -12.67 -60.73 -21.07
C VAL A 70 -13.16 -59.49 -21.80
N ALA A 71 -13.83 -59.68 -22.94
CA ALA A 71 -14.59 -58.64 -23.60
C ALA A 71 -15.51 -57.99 -22.57
N SER A 72 -15.19 -56.73 -22.21
CA SER A 72 -16.02 -55.92 -21.33
C SER A 72 -17.34 -55.67 -22.03
N ALA A 73 -18.41 -56.25 -21.49
CA ALA A 73 -19.76 -56.01 -21.96
C ALA A 73 -20.07 -54.50 -21.93
N GLY A 74 -20.29 -53.92 -23.11
CA GLY A 74 -21.13 -52.76 -23.34
C GLY A 74 -20.78 -51.49 -22.56
N TYR A 75 -19.67 -50.85 -22.89
CA TYR A 75 -19.61 -49.39 -22.80
C TYR A 75 -20.18 -48.83 -24.10
N GLY A 76 -21.51 -48.91 -24.23
CA GLY A 76 -22.20 -48.04 -25.18
C GLY A 76 -22.00 -46.62 -24.70
N GLY A 77 -21.43 -45.77 -25.55
CA GLY A 77 -21.35 -44.33 -25.31
C GLY A 77 -22.70 -43.81 -24.85
N VAL A 78 -22.69 -42.76 -24.05
CA VAL A 78 -23.88 -42.18 -23.41
C VAL A 78 -24.73 -41.43 -24.44
N GLY A 79 -25.12 -42.09 -25.54
CA GLY A 79 -26.24 -41.70 -26.38
C GLY A 79 -27.49 -41.87 -25.55
N GLY A 80 -28.09 -40.75 -25.14
CA GLY A 80 -29.23 -40.72 -24.23
C GLY A 80 -30.28 -41.78 -24.58
N ALA A 81 -30.65 -42.59 -23.58
CA ALA A 81 -31.89 -43.33 -23.65
C ALA A 81 -33.01 -42.30 -23.86
N GLY A 82 -33.58 -42.27 -25.06
CA GLY A 82 -34.71 -41.38 -25.37
C GLY A 82 -35.83 -41.66 -24.37
N ASN A 83 -36.08 -40.71 -23.48
CA ASN A 83 -37.27 -40.72 -22.62
C ASN A 83 -38.49 -40.42 -23.50
N GLY A 84 -38.97 -41.45 -24.20
CA GLY A 84 -40.32 -41.48 -24.75
C GLY A 84 -41.31 -41.62 -23.60
N GLY A 85 -41.69 -40.49 -22.98
CA GLY A 85 -42.77 -40.42 -22.02
C GLY A 85 -44.12 -40.66 -22.69
N GLY A 86 -44.44 -41.92 -23.00
CA GLY A 86 -45.80 -42.34 -23.35
C GLY A 86 -46.62 -42.45 -22.06
N GLY A 87 -47.57 -41.53 -21.87
CA GLY A 87 -48.52 -41.60 -20.76
C GLY A 87 -49.26 -42.94 -20.75
N ALA A 88 -49.10 -43.72 -19.69
CA ALA A 88 -49.90 -44.91 -19.46
C ALA A 88 -51.34 -44.48 -19.09
N GLY A 89 -52.20 -44.35 -20.10
CA GLY A 89 -53.65 -44.36 -19.94
C GLY A 89 -54.09 -45.72 -19.40
N GLY A 90 -54.78 -45.72 -18.26
CA GLY A 90 -55.05 -46.91 -17.47
C GLY A 90 -55.89 -48.01 -18.14
N GLY A 91 -55.48 -49.24 -17.87
CA GLY A 91 -56.36 -50.27 -17.32
C GLY A 91 -56.95 -51.29 -18.27
N TRP A 92 -56.27 -52.43 -18.48
CA TRP A 92 -56.88 -53.76 -18.62
C TRP A 92 -55.93 -54.86 -18.09
N PRO A 93 -56.41 -55.91 -17.41
CA PRO A 93 -55.56 -56.90 -16.75
C PRO A 93 -55.06 -57.97 -17.72
N ALA A 94 -53.76 -58.29 -17.65
CA ALA A 94 -53.16 -59.42 -18.35
C ALA A 94 -53.47 -60.74 -17.61
N THR A 95 -54.09 -61.69 -18.31
CA THR A 95 -54.12 -63.10 -17.91
C THR A 95 -53.04 -63.88 -18.68
N SER A 96 -52.36 -64.75 -17.96
CA SER A 96 -51.26 -65.62 -18.38
C SER A 96 -51.66 -66.66 -19.43
N LEU A 97 -50.80 -66.89 -20.45
CA LEU A 97 -50.54 -68.24 -20.95
C LEU A 97 -49.21 -68.32 -21.73
N ALA A 98 -48.32 -69.21 -21.29
CA ALA A 98 -47.09 -69.56 -21.98
C ALA A 98 -47.36 -70.52 -23.15
N GLY A 99 -46.77 -70.27 -24.31
CA GLY A 99 -46.76 -71.20 -25.43
C GLY A 99 -46.54 -70.54 -26.79
N ALA A 100 -45.33 -70.66 -27.32
CA ALA A 100 -44.92 -70.56 -28.74
C ALA A 100 -45.42 -69.36 -29.57
N GLY A 101 -44.49 -68.47 -29.93
CA GLY A 101 -44.51 -67.79 -31.23
C GLY A 101 -45.45 -66.58 -31.38
N ALA A 102 -45.73 -65.85 -30.31
CA ALA A 102 -46.22 -64.48 -30.43
C ALA A 102 -45.02 -63.52 -30.41
N ALA A 103 -44.86 -62.74 -31.49
CA ALA A 103 -43.96 -61.60 -31.50
C ALA A 103 -44.29 -60.72 -30.28
N SER A 104 -43.39 -60.67 -29.31
CA SER A 104 -43.48 -59.72 -28.22
C SER A 104 -43.41 -58.33 -28.84
N SER A 105 -44.34 -57.47 -28.45
CA SER A 105 -44.44 -56.03 -28.73
C SER A 105 -43.23 -55.20 -28.29
N ASP A 106 -42.13 -55.86 -27.94
CA ASP A 106 -40.96 -55.29 -27.31
C ASP A 106 -39.82 -55.50 -28.31
N GLY A 107 -39.82 -54.68 -29.35
CA GLY A 107 -38.78 -54.66 -30.37
C GLY A 107 -37.45 -54.21 -29.75
N VAL A 108 -36.63 -55.16 -29.32
CA VAL A 108 -35.22 -54.94 -29.00
C VAL A 108 -34.46 -54.92 -30.31
N GLY A 109 -34.18 -53.72 -30.84
CA GLY A 109 -33.18 -53.55 -31.91
C GLY A 109 -31.84 -54.12 -31.45
N GLY A 110 -31.21 -54.93 -32.29
CA GLY A 110 -29.90 -55.52 -31.99
C GLY A 110 -28.80 -54.46 -32.02
N ALA A 111 -27.82 -54.56 -31.11
CA ALA A 111 -26.61 -53.75 -31.17
C ALA A 111 -25.78 -54.14 -32.41
N GLY A 112 -25.27 -53.15 -33.15
CA GLY A 112 -24.23 -53.36 -34.14
C GLY A 112 -23.00 -54.01 -33.50
N HIS A 113 -22.32 -54.90 -34.23
CA HIS A 113 -21.04 -55.47 -33.81
C HIS A 113 -19.92 -54.42 -33.97
N ASP A 114 -19.01 -54.34 -33.01
CA ASP A 114 -17.86 -53.44 -33.07
C ASP A 114 -17.01 -53.70 -34.32
N GLY A 115 -16.44 -52.64 -34.88
CA GLY A 115 -15.47 -52.69 -35.98
C GLY A 115 -14.14 -53.33 -35.58
N LEU A 116 -13.20 -53.31 -36.53
CA LEU A 116 -11.92 -54.02 -36.47
C LEU A 116 -11.15 -53.72 -35.15
N SER A 117 -10.82 -54.76 -34.38
CA SER A 117 -9.89 -54.64 -33.23
C SER A 117 -8.45 -54.70 -33.75
N LEU A 118 -7.72 -53.57 -33.70
CA LEU A 118 -6.32 -53.51 -34.08
C LEU A 118 -5.46 -53.80 -32.85
N SER A 119 -4.76 -54.93 -32.88
CA SER A 119 -3.72 -55.28 -31.90
C SER A 119 -2.39 -55.49 -32.61
N GLY A 120 -1.53 -54.47 -32.56
CA GLY A 120 -0.12 -54.56 -32.94
C GLY A 120 0.19 -54.71 -34.44
N GLU A 121 0.95 -53.75 -34.95
CA GLU A 121 1.64 -53.71 -36.26
C GLU A 121 0.84 -53.31 -37.54
N SER A 122 1.25 -52.13 -38.05
CA SER A 122 1.18 -51.65 -39.43
C SER A 122 -0.16 -51.64 -40.17
N GLY A 123 -0.78 -50.46 -40.15
CA GLY A 123 -1.49 -49.87 -41.29
C GLY A 123 -2.82 -50.51 -41.69
N ALA A 124 -3.89 -49.72 -41.64
CA ALA A 124 -5.09 -49.96 -42.44
C ALA A 124 -4.76 -49.78 -43.94
N GLY A 125 -3.97 -50.71 -44.50
CA GLY A 125 -3.54 -50.78 -45.88
C GLY A 125 -4.64 -51.32 -46.79
N GLY A 126 -5.72 -50.57 -46.93
CA GLY A 126 -6.74 -50.76 -47.96
C GLY A 126 -7.31 -49.40 -48.32
N ALA A 127 -7.34 -49.05 -49.61
CA ALA A 127 -7.80 -47.75 -50.10
C ALA A 127 -9.30 -47.44 -49.85
N GLY A 128 -10.02 -48.31 -49.14
CA GLY A 128 -11.38 -48.08 -48.66
C GLY A 128 -11.34 -47.82 -47.16
N GLY A 129 -11.92 -46.71 -46.71
CA GLY A 129 -12.02 -46.36 -45.28
C GLY A 129 -12.68 -47.45 -44.44
N VAL A 130 -12.45 -47.41 -43.13
CA VAL A 130 -13.03 -48.36 -42.17
C VAL A 130 -14.38 -47.79 -41.69
N VAL A 131 -15.46 -48.57 -41.84
CA VAL A 131 -16.80 -48.18 -41.38
C VAL A 131 -17.30 -49.20 -40.36
N GLY A 132 -17.72 -48.73 -39.17
CA GLY A 132 -18.34 -49.56 -38.13
C GLY A 132 -19.67 -50.16 -38.60
N SER A 133 -20.14 -51.23 -37.96
CA SER A 133 -21.38 -51.87 -38.39
C SER A 133 -22.61 -50.99 -38.10
N ALA A 134 -23.50 -50.86 -39.08
CA ALA A 134 -24.74 -50.14 -38.88
C ALA A 134 -25.68 -50.90 -37.92
N GLY A 135 -26.42 -50.15 -37.09
CA GLY A 135 -27.45 -50.69 -36.22
C GLY A 135 -28.67 -51.20 -37.00
N THR A 136 -29.43 -52.12 -36.41
CA THR A 136 -30.59 -52.72 -37.07
C THR A 136 -31.76 -51.75 -37.12
N THR A 137 -32.35 -51.50 -38.30
CA THR A 137 -33.62 -50.76 -38.40
C THR A 137 -34.76 -51.55 -37.75
N ALA A 138 -35.60 -50.88 -36.98
CA ALA A 138 -36.76 -51.48 -36.36
C ALA A 138 -37.87 -51.83 -37.36
N TYR A 139 -38.72 -52.79 -36.97
CA TYR A 139 -39.90 -53.18 -37.74
C TYR A 139 -41.06 -52.20 -37.52
N ASP A 140 -41.81 -51.95 -38.60
CA ASP A 140 -43.07 -51.22 -38.57
C ASP A 140 -44.16 -52.01 -37.83
N ASN A 141 -45.06 -51.32 -37.13
CA ASN A 141 -46.17 -51.94 -36.39
C ASN A 141 -47.47 -51.13 -36.52
N SER A 142 -48.62 -51.75 -36.28
CA SER A 142 -49.92 -51.08 -36.31
C SER A 142 -50.24 -50.30 -35.03
N PHE A 143 -49.60 -50.64 -33.91
CA PHE A 143 -49.90 -50.03 -32.60
C PHE A 143 -48.72 -49.31 -31.98
N ASN A 144 -47.57 -49.97 -31.75
CA ASN A 144 -46.37 -49.29 -31.24
C ASN A 144 -45.13 -49.82 -31.96
N ALA A 145 -44.39 -48.94 -32.62
CA ALA A 145 -43.27 -49.33 -33.44
C ALA A 145 -41.99 -49.55 -32.62
N GLY A 146 -41.10 -50.43 -33.10
CA GLY A 146 -39.86 -50.77 -32.40
C GLY A 146 -38.81 -49.67 -32.46
N GLY A 147 -37.89 -49.66 -31.50
CA GLY A 147 -36.71 -48.78 -31.53
C GLY A 147 -35.57 -49.33 -32.39
N GLY A 148 -34.86 -48.46 -33.09
CA GLY A 148 -33.68 -48.82 -33.87
C GLY A 148 -32.50 -49.28 -33.00
N GLY A 149 -31.68 -50.19 -33.53
CA GLY A 149 -30.45 -50.66 -32.89
C GLY A 149 -29.31 -49.66 -33.00
N GLY A 150 -28.36 -49.66 -32.05
CA GLY A 150 -27.17 -48.79 -32.09
C GLY A 150 -26.13 -49.24 -33.12
N GLY A 151 -25.36 -48.30 -33.67
CA GLY A 151 -24.21 -48.57 -34.53
C GLY A 151 -22.97 -48.99 -33.73
N GLY A 152 -22.12 -49.85 -34.31
CA GLY A 152 -20.85 -50.26 -33.73
C GLY A 152 -19.73 -49.24 -33.94
N ALA A 153 -18.70 -49.26 -33.09
CA ALA A 153 -17.53 -48.41 -33.26
C ALA A 153 -16.80 -48.70 -34.59
N GLY A 154 -16.17 -47.69 -35.20
CA GLY A 154 -15.37 -47.87 -36.41
C GLY A 154 -14.10 -48.69 -36.11
N VAL A 155 -13.35 -48.28 -35.10
CA VAL A 155 -12.13 -48.94 -34.63
C VAL A 155 -12.05 -48.89 -33.11
N ILE A 156 -11.57 -49.98 -32.48
CA ILE A 156 -11.17 -50.03 -31.07
C ILE A 156 -9.68 -50.39 -31.02
N GLU A 157 -8.83 -49.48 -30.50
CA GLU A 157 -7.37 -49.58 -30.54
C GLU A 157 -6.72 -49.81 -29.17
N SER A 158 -5.61 -50.56 -29.16
CA SER A 158 -4.94 -51.02 -27.93
C SER A 158 -3.44 -50.67 -27.74
N ALA A 159 -2.77 -49.97 -28.67
CA ALA A 159 -1.44 -49.34 -28.45
C ALA A 159 -0.86 -48.67 -29.72
N GLY A 160 -0.47 -47.39 -29.64
CA GLY A 160 0.51 -46.74 -30.54
C GLY A 160 0.18 -46.71 -32.04
N ALA A 161 -1.10 -46.74 -32.40
CA ALA A 161 -1.55 -46.83 -33.79
C ALA A 161 -1.71 -45.45 -34.46
N SER A 162 -1.53 -45.43 -35.78
CA SER A 162 -1.68 -44.25 -36.63
C SER A 162 -2.90 -44.41 -37.54
N VAL A 163 -3.86 -43.50 -37.42
CA VAL A 163 -5.03 -43.40 -38.29
C VAL A 163 -4.60 -42.73 -39.59
N THR A 164 -4.22 -43.54 -40.58
CA THR A 164 -3.79 -43.09 -41.91
C THR A 164 -4.90 -43.19 -42.97
N SER A 165 -5.99 -43.87 -42.65
CA SER A 165 -7.16 -44.08 -43.53
C SER A 165 -8.39 -43.41 -42.91
N ALA A 166 -9.38 -43.06 -43.72
CA ALA A 166 -10.63 -42.50 -43.19
C ALA A 166 -11.36 -43.55 -42.33
N ILE A 167 -11.80 -43.15 -41.14
CA ILE A 167 -12.56 -44.00 -40.20
C ILE A 167 -13.94 -43.37 -39.97
N THR A 168 -14.99 -44.18 -40.02
CA THR A 168 -16.35 -43.75 -39.70
C THR A 168 -17.02 -44.75 -38.76
N GLY A 169 -17.63 -44.27 -37.68
CA GLY A 169 -18.47 -45.10 -36.81
C GLY A 169 -19.71 -45.63 -37.54
N GLY A 170 -20.27 -46.74 -37.06
CA GLY A 170 -21.48 -47.31 -37.64
C GLY A 170 -22.69 -46.40 -37.40
N SER A 171 -23.56 -46.23 -38.41
CA SER A 171 -24.80 -45.46 -38.25
C SER A 171 -25.80 -46.19 -37.35
N GLY A 172 -26.57 -45.46 -36.55
CA GLY A 172 -27.71 -46.01 -35.83
C GLY A 172 -28.82 -46.50 -36.76
N GLY A 173 -29.55 -47.53 -36.36
CA GLY A 173 -30.71 -48.06 -37.08
C GLY A 173 -31.91 -47.12 -36.97
N GLY A 174 -32.74 -47.04 -38.02
CA GLY A 174 -33.97 -46.24 -37.98
C GLY A 174 -35.03 -46.82 -37.04
N GLY A 175 -35.84 -45.96 -36.44
CA GLY A 175 -37.04 -46.35 -35.71
C GLY A 175 -38.12 -46.87 -36.65
N GLY A 176 -38.96 -47.80 -36.17
CA GLY A 176 -40.06 -48.33 -36.97
C GLY A 176 -41.19 -47.32 -37.13
N ASN A 177 -41.94 -47.40 -38.22
CA ASN A 177 -43.12 -46.58 -38.45
C ASN A 177 -44.36 -47.20 -37.82
N SER A 178 -45.25 -46.37 -37.28
CA SER A 178 -46.59 -46.79 -36.88
C SER A 178 -47.57 -46.60 -38.04
N THR A 179 -48.37 -47.61 -38.36
CA THR A 179 -49.32 -47.57 -39.49
C THR A 179 -50.75 -47.19 -39.10
N TRP A 180 -51.10 -47.19 -37.80
CA TRP A 180 -52.48 -46.93 -37.35
C TRP A 180 -52.60 -46.08 -36.07
N ASN A 181 -52.65 -46.70 -34.88
CA ASN A 181 -53.02 -46.02 -33.62
C ASN A 181 -51.89 -45.92 -32.59
N GLY A 182 -50.68 -45.57 -33.01
CA GLY A 182 -49.66 -45.14 -32.04
C GLY A 182 -48.44 -44.47 -32.63
N GLY A 183 -47.46 -44.26 -31.76
CA GLY A 183 -46.30 -43.41 -32.01
C GLY A 183 -45.21 -44.11 -32.82
N GLY A 184 -44.35 -43.32 -33.45
CA GLY A 184 -43.18 -43.82 -34.14
C GLY A 184 -42.11 -44.33 -33.16
N GLY A 185 -41.31 -45.31 -33.59
CA GLY A 185 -40.20 -45.84 -32.81
C GLY A 185 -39.01 -44.88 -32.78
N GLY A 186 -38.23 -44.86 -31.70
CA GLY A 186 -37.00 -44.06 -31.64
C GLY A 186 -35.90 -44.60 -32.55
N GLY A 187 -35.05 -43.72 -33.10
CA GLY A 187 -33.84 -44.12 -33.80
C GLY A 187 -32.73 -44.58 -32.85
N GLY A 188 -31.85 -45.46 -33.33
CA GLY A 188 -30.67 -45.93 -32.59
C GLY A 188 -29.52 -44.93 -32.63
N GLY A 189 -28.62 -44.97 -31.64
CA GLY A 189 -27.42 -44.12 -31.62
C GLY A 189 -26.37 -44.55 -32.64
N GLY A 190 -25.56 -43.60 -33.11
CA GLY A 190 -24.35 -43.90 -33.90
C GLY A 190 -23.20 -44.42 -33.03
N GLY A 191 -22.31 -45.21 -33.63
CA GLY A 191 -21.09 -45.69 -32.96
C GLY A 191 -19.95 -44.68 -33.03
N ALA A 192 -19.00 -44.75 -32.09
CA ALA A 192 -17.81 -43.90 -32.12
C ALA A 192 -16.95 -44.17 -33.37
N GLY A 193 -16.23 -43.16 -33.86
CA GLY A 193 -15.25 -43.34 -34.95
C GLY A 193 -14.09 -44.21 -34.48
N VAL A 194 -13.34 -43.71 -33.50
CA VAL A 194 -12.20 -44.40 -32.88
C VAL A 194 -12.37 -44.42 -31.38
N ILE A 195 -12.13 -45.57 -30.75
CA ILE A 195 -11.96 -45.71 -29.30
C ILE A 195 -10.49 -46.08 -29.05
N ALA A 196 -9.72 -45.16 -28.48
CA ALA A 196 -8.31 -45.35 -28.20
C ALA A 196 -8.09 -45.65 -26.72
N THR A 197 -7.52 -46.82 -26.39
CA THR A 197 -7.18 -47.18 -25.01
C THR A 197 -5.74 -46.82 -24.61
N ASP A 198 -4.99 -46.21 -25.53
CA ASP A 198 -3.61 -45.72 -25.42
C ASP A 198 -3.44 -44.53 -26.40
N SER A 199 -2.25 -43.93 -26.49
CA SER A 199 -1.92 -42.87 -27.45
C SER A 199 -2.26 -43.23 -28.90
N VAL A 200 -2.87 -42.27 -29.61
CA VAL A 200 -3.23 -42.39 -31.03
C VAL A 200 -2.72 -41.19 -31.82
N THR A 201 -2.25 -41.44 -33.05
CA THR A 201 -1.89 -40.38 -34.01
C THR A 201 -2.92 -40.35 -35.14
N VAL A 202 -3.73 -39.29 -35.20
CA VAL A 202 -4.72 -39.06 -36.25
C VAL A 202 -4.13 -38.19 -37.37
N SER A 203 -3.90 -38.80 -38.53
CA SER A 203 -3.37 -38.13 -39.72
C SER A 203 -4.31 -38.18 -40.93
N ASN A 204 -5.55 -38.65 -40.73
CA ASN A 204 -6.62 -38.65 -41.71
C ASN A 204 -7.98 -38.41 -41.03
N VAL A 205 -9.08 -38.47 -41.78
CA VAL A 205 -10.42 -38.15 -41.30
C VAL A 205 -10.96 -39.24 -40.35
N VAL A 206 -11.41 -38.84 -39.17
CA VAL A 206 -12.19 -39.66 -38.24
C VAL A 206 -13.58 -39.05 -38.09
N THR A 207 -14.63 -39.86 -38.22
CA THR A 207 -16.00 -39.41 -38.09
C THR A 207 -16.83 -40.36 -37.22
N GLY A 208 -17.60 -39.82 -36.29
CA GLY A 208 -18.59 -40.62 -35.56
C GLY A 208 -19.74 -41.07 -36.45
N GLY A 209 -20.38 -42.19 -36.10
CA GLY A 209 -21.55 -42.69 -36.83
C GLY A 209 -22.75 -41.78 -36.68
N THR A 210 -23.56 -41.64 -37.73
CA THR A 210 -24.79 -40.83 -37.65
C THR A 210 -25.85 -41.53 -36.80
N GLY A 211 -26.65 -40.78 -36.05
CA GLY A 211 -27.84 -41.29 -35.39
C GLY A 211 -28.91 -41.77 -36.38
N GLY A 212 -29.68 -42.77 -35.98
CA GLY A 212 -30.81 -43.27 -36.76
C GLY A 212 -31.99 -42.32 -36.72
N ASN A 213 -32.75 -42.23 -37.81
CA ASN A 213 -33.96 -41.41 -37.84
C ASN A 213 -35.07 -42.04 -37.00
N GLY A 214 -35.89 -41.21 -36.36
CA GLY A 214 -37.12 -41.66 -35.70
C GLY A 214 -38.18 -42.08 -36.71
N GLY A 215 -39.04 -43.02 -36.30
CA GLY A 215 -40.13 -43.51 -37.13
C GLY A 215 -41.34 -42.57 -37.16
N GLU A 216 -42.15 -42.70 -38.21
CA GLU A 216 -43.35 -41.90 -38.46
C GLU A 216 -44.55 -42.34 -37.60
N ALA A 217 -45.42 -41.38 -37.24
CA ALA A 217 -46.66 -41.65 -36.52
C ALA A 217 -47.79 -42.21 -37.41
N GLY A 218 -48.68 -43.01 -36.81
CA GLY A 218 -49.83 -43.61 -37.50
C GLY A 218 -50.96 -42.63 -37.85
N VAL A 219 -51.71 -42.93 -38.91
CA VAL A 219 -52.65 -42.01 -39.60
C VAL A 219 -53.93 -41.61 -38.82
N SER A 220 -54.21 -42.19 -37.64
CA SER A 220 -55.55 -42.07 -37.02
C SER A 220 -55.63 -41.72 -35.52
N SER A 221 -54.54 -41.36 -34.84
CA SER A 221 -54.61 -40.97 -33.42
C SER A 221 -53.49 -40.02 -32.98
N GLU A 222 -53.59 -39.47 -31.76
CA GLU A 222 -52.71 -38.51 -31.07
C GLU A 222 -51.24 -38.96 -30.86
N GLY A 223 -50.77 -39.99 -31.59
CA GLY A 223 -49.39 -40.49 -31.50
C GLY A 223 -48.38 -39.51 -32.09
N GLY A 224 -47.33 -39.21 -31.34
CA GLY A 224 -46.19 -38.41 -31.82
C GLY A 224 -45.21 -39.23 -32.66
N GLY A 225 -44.42 -38.55 -33.48
CA GLY A 225 -43.28 -39.16 -34.19
C GLY A 225 -42.21 -39.66 -33.21
N GLY A 226 -41.45 -40.67 -33.63
CA GLY A 226 -40.34 -41.20 -32.84
C GLY A 226 -39.16 -40.22 -32.79
N GLY A 227 -38.43 -40.18 -31.68
CA GLY A 227 -37.22 -39.35 -31.58
C GLY A 227 -36.08 -39.88 -32.45
N GLY A 228 -35.23 -39.00 -32.98
CA GLY A 228 -33.98 -39.36 -33.63
C GLY A 228 -32.93 -39.86 -32.62
N GLY A 229 -32.06 -40.77 -33.06
CA GLY A 229 -30.94 -41.25 -32.27
C GLY A 229 -29.78 -40.26 -32.23
N GLY A 230 -28.96 -40.30 -31.18
CA GLY A 230 -27.76 -39.47 -31.09
C GLY A 230 -26.68 -39.88 -32.09
N GLY A 231 -25.85 -38.94 -32.53
CA GLY A 231 -24.62 -39.24 -33.25
C GLY A 231 -23.57 -39.86 -32.33
N GLY A 232 -22.69 -40.69 -32.88
CA GLY A 232 -21.54 -41.24 -32.15
C GLY A 232 -20.38 -40.26 -32.09
N ASP A 233 -19.49 -40.43 -31.14
CA ASP A 233 -18.34 -39.53 -30.96
C ASP A 233 -17.29 -39.75 -32.07
N GLY A 234 -16.47 -38.74 -32.36
CA GLY A 234 -15.38 -38.87 -33.32
C GLY A 234 -14.28 -39.77 -32.76
N LEU A 235 -13.68 -39.34 -31.66
CA LEU A 235 -12.59 -40.03 -30.98
C LEU A 235 -12.81 -40.06 -29.46
N ASP A 236 -12.80 -41.27 -28.88
CA ASP A 236 -12.82 -41.48 -27.44
C ASP A 236 -11.41 -41.84 -26.95
N LEU A 237 -10.88 -41.07 -26.00
CA LEU A 237 -9.56 -41.28 -25.40
C LEU A 237 -9.71 -41.88 -24.00
N LEU A 238 -9.34 -43.14 -23.82
CA LEU A 238 -9.41 -43.84 -22.53
C LEU A 238 -8.04 -43.90 -21.84
N ALA A 239 -8.03 -43.88 -20.51
CA ALA A 239 -6.81 -44.10 -19.74
C ALA A 239 -6.45 -45.59 -19.71
N SER A 240 -5.30 -45.96 -20.26
CA SER A 240 -4.71 -47.27 -20.00
C SER A 240 -4.38 -47.35 -18.50
N GLY A 241 -4.61 -48.50 -17.85
CA GLY A 241 -4.28 -48.70 -16.43
C GLY A 241 -2.77 -48.62 -16.10
N ASN A 242 -1.93 -48.18 -17.04
CA ASN A 242 -0.50 -47.96 -16.92
C ASN A 242 -0.19 -46.47 -17.01
N ALA A 243 -0.04 -45.82 -15.85
CA ALA A 243 0.08 -44.39 -15.63
C ALA A 243 1.41 -43.76 -16.15
N THR A 244 1.61 -43.73 -17.47
CA THR A 244 2.57 -42.82 -18.11
C THR A 244 1.77 -41.93 -19.04
N ALA A 245 1.90 -40.60 -18.94
CA ALA A 245 1.13 -39.64 -19.75
C ALA A 245 1.25 -39.99 -21.25
N THR A 246 0.16 -40.46 -21.84
CA THR A 246 0.08 -40.84 -23.25
C THR A 246 -0.42 -39.65 -24.06
N THR A 247 0.45 -39.06 -24.86
CA THR A 247 0.09 -37.95 -25.76
C THR A 247 -0.50 -38.49 -27.05
N SER A 248 -1.77 -38.16 -27.30
CA SER A 248 -2.39 -38.34 -28.62
C SER A 248 -2.18 -37.10 -29.48
N THR A 249 -2.16 -37.27 -30.79
CA THR A 249 -1.90 -36.17 -31.73
C THR A 249 -2.96 -36.15 -32.84
N ASN A 250 -3.55 -34.99 -33.12
CA ASN A 250 -4.41 -34.78 -34.29
C ASN A 250 -3.76 -33.80 -35.25
N SER A 251 -3.54 -34.20 -36.50
CA SER A 251 -3.09 -33.34 -37.59
C SER A 251 -4.05 -33.33 -38.78
N ALA A 252 -5.27 -33.86 -38.61
CA ALA A 252 -6.28 -34.01 -39.65
C ALA A 252 -7.66 -33.58 -39.14
N SER A 253 -8.75 -34.23 -39.56
CA SER A 253 -10.13 -33.87 -39.16
C SER A 253 -10.74 -34.95 -38.28
N ILE A 254 -11.20 -34.57 -37.10
CA ILE A 254 -12.00 -35.42 -36.21
C ILE A 254 -13.39 -34.77 -36.10
N THR A 255 -14.44 -35.54 -36.36
CA THR A 255 -15.80 -35.02 -36.38
C THR A 255 -16.77 -35.95 -35.67
N GLY A 256 -17.59 -35.44 -34.76
CA GLY A 256 -18.70 -36.19 -34.19
C GLY A 256 -19.77 -36.52 -35.23
N GLY A 257 -20.47 -37.62 -35.04
CA GLY A 257 -21.57 -38.04 -35.91
C GLY A 257 -22.77 -37.11 -35.81
N ALA A 258 -23.50 -36.90 -36.91
CA ALA A 258 -24.73 -36.11 -36.86
C ALA A 258 -25.85 -36.86 -36.14
N GLY A 259 -26.69 -36.16 -35.39
CA GLY A 259 -27.91 -36.71 -34.81
C GLY A 259 -28.95 -37.05 -35.86
N GLY A 260 -29.75 -38.09 -35.60
CA GLY A 260 -30.84 -38.51 -36.49
C GLY A 260 -32.03 -37.55 -36.45
N THR A 261 -32.79 -37.48 -37.54
CA THR A 261 -34.00 -36.66 -37.60
C THR A 261 -35.12 -37.29 -36.79
N GLY A 262 -35.93 -36.50 -36.08
CA GLY A 262 -37.18 -36.97 -35.49
C GLY A 262 -38.20 -37.32 -36.58
N GLY A 263 -38.98 -38.37 -36.36
CA GLY A 263 -40.06 -38.77 -37.28
C GLY A 263 -41.20 -37.75 -37.27
N ALA A 264 -41.93 -37.63 -38.38
CA ALA A 264 -43.07 -36.72 -38.45
C ALA A 264 -44.26 -37.23 -37.63
N GLY A 265 -44.94 -36.29 -36.98
CA GLY A 265 -46.24 -36.53 -36.37
C GLY A 265 -47.36 -36.32 -37.38
N GLN A 266 -48.55 -36.84 -37.07
CA GLN A 266 -49.76 -36.66 -37.89
C GLN A 266 -50.66 -35.57 -37.31
N ALA A 267 -51.10 -34.63 -38.14
CA ALA A 267 -52.01 -33.57 -37.73
C ALA A 267 -53.48 -34.05 -37.78
N VAL A 268 -54.07 -34.39 -36.63
CA VAL A 268 -55.50 -34.69 -36.51
C VAL A 268 -56.27 -33.40 -36.16
N SER A 269 -57.43 -33.17 -36.76
CA SER A 269 -58.21 -31.93 -36.60
C SER A 269 -58.46 -31.60 -35.11
N GLY A 270 -57.74 -30.60 -34.59
CA GLY A 270 -57.87 -30.12 -33.21
C GLY A 270 -56.74 -30.54 -32.24
N ALA A 271 -55.82 -31.43 -32.63
CA ALA A 271 -54.64 -31.81 -31.86
C ALA A 271 -53.35 -31.29 -32.53
N ALA A 272 -52.38 -30.85 -31.74
CA ALA A 272 -51.10 -30.35 -32.26
C ALA A 272 -50.27 -31.49 -32.87
N ASN A 273 -49.69 -31.26 -34.05
CA ASN A 273 -48.69 -32.16 -34.62
C ASN A 273 -47.47 -32.22 -33.69
N THR A 274 -47.17 -33.40 -33.14
CA THR A 274 -45.96 -33.62 -32.34
C THR A 274 -44.96 -34.47 -33.13
N ASN A 275 -44.12 -33.79 -33.90
CA ASN A 275 -42.94 -34.43 -34.48
C ASN A 275 -42.05 -34.95 -33.35
N GLY A 276 -41.39 -36.08 -33.57
CA GLY A 276 -40.36 -36.57 -32.66
C GLY A 276 -39.22 -35.59 -32.55
N GLY A 277 -38.53 -35.55 -31.41
CA GLY A 277 -37.33 -34.72 -31.24
C GLY A 277 -36.18 -35.21 -32.14
N GLY A 278 -35.35 -34.31 -32.62
CA GLY A 278 -34.09 -34.66 -33.27
C GLY A 278 -33.07 -35.19 -32.26
N GLY A 279 -32.20 -36.09 -32.71
CA GLY A 279 -31.10 -36.62 -31.88
C GLY A 279 -29.97 -35.61 -31.71
N ALA A 280 -29.24 -35.68 -30.61
CA ALA A 280 -28.05 -34.84 -30.42
C ALA A 280 -26.91 -35.25 -31.38
N GLY A 281 -26.05 -34.32 -31.75
CA GLY A 281 -24.79 -34.63 -32.42
C GLY A 281 -23.79 -35.27 -31.45
N GLY A 282 -22.88 -36.10 -31.97
CA GLY A 282 -21.80 -36.71 -31.19
C GLY A 282 -20.67 -35.72 -30.90
N VAL A 283 -19.88 -35.99 -29.86
CA VAL A 283 -18.71 -35.17 -29.50
C VAL A 283 -17.61 -35.34 -30.55
N GLY A 284 -16.82 -34.29 -30.81
CA GLY A 284 -15.64 -34.41 -31.67
C GLY A 284 -14.59 -35.33 -31.05
N VAL A 285 -14.01 -34.90 -29.92
CA VAL A 285 -13.10 -35.71 -29.09
C VAL A 285 -13.58 -35.73 -27.64
N ALA A 286 -13.63 -36.91 -27.04
CA ALA A 286 -14.06 -37.07 -25.66
C ALA A 286 -12.99 -37.80 -24.84
N PHE A 287 -12.49 -37.15 -23.79
CA PHE A 287 -11.63 -37.79 -22.79
C PHE A 287 -12.50 -38.63 -21.85
N MET A 288 -12.18 -39.90 -21.74
CA MET A 288 -12.88 -40.89 -20.90
C MET A 288 -12.03 -41.34 -19.70
N GLY A 289 -10.76 -40.94 -19.67
CA GLY A 289 -9.83 -41.11 -18.55
C GLY A 289 -9.22 -39.77 -18.13
N GLN A 290 -8.60 -39.73 -16.95
CA GLN A 290 -7.98 -38.52 -16.40
C GLN A 290 -6.48 -38.47 -16.69
N GLY A 291 -5.91 -37.28 -16.82
CA GLY A 291 -4.47 -37.09 -16.97
C GLY A 291 -3.96 -37.32 -18.40
N LEU A 292 -4.84 -37.24 -19.39
CA LEU A 292 -4.51 -37.50 -20.79
C LEU A 292 -4.05 -36.23 -21.50
N THR A 293 -3.24 -36.36 -22.55
CA THR A 293 -2.77 -35.21 -23.33
C THR A 293 -3.15 -35.34 -24.80
N LEU A 294 -3.65 -34.25 -25.39
CA LEU A 294 -3.95 -34.15 -26.83
C LEU A 294 -3.21 -32.94 -27.43
N ALA A 295 -2.37 -33.19 -28.43
CA ALA A 295 -1.83 -32.14 -29.29
C ALA A 295 -2.69 -32.03 -30.56
N ASN A 296 -3.44 -30.94 -30.72
CA ASN A 296 -4.31 -30.69 -31.86
C ASN A 296 -3.72 -29.62 -32.79
N ALA A 297 -3.19 -30.05 -33.93
CA ALA A 297 -2.85 -29.18 -35.07
C ALA A 297 -3.90 -29.26 -36.21
N GLY A 298 -4.89 -30.16 -36.08
CA GLY A 298 -5.95 -30.38 -37.04
C GLY A 298 -7.27 -29.68 -36.68
N SER A 299 -8.38 -30.15 -37.23
CA SER A 299 -9.73 -29.74 -36.86
C SER A 299 -10.40 -30.78 -35.98
N ILE A 300 -11.02 -30.33 -34.91
CA ILE A 300 -11.95 -31.10 -34.07
C ILE A 300 -13.31 -30.43 -34.17
N THR A 301 -14.35 -31.20 -34.50
CA THR A 301 -15.70 -30.66 -34.71
C THR A 301 -16.76 -31.54 -34.07
N GLY A 302 -17.64 -30.97 -33.27
CA GLY A 302 -18.83 -31.67 -32.78
C GLY A 302 -19.82 -31.98 -33.91
N GLY A 303 -20.55 -33.07 -33.79
CA GLY A 303 -21.56 -33.46 -34.77
C GLY A 303 -22.76 -32.52 -34.78
N ALA A 304 -23.41 -32.38 -35.94
CA ALA A 304 -24.63 -31.58 -36.02
C ALA A 304 -25.81 -32.26 -35.30
N GLY A 305 -26.68 -31.49 -34.66
CA GLY A 305 -27.93 -32.00 -34.12
C GLY A 305 -28.94 -32.34 -35.21
N GLY A 306 -29.80 -33.31 -34.95
CA GLY A 306 -30.88 -33.70 -35.85
C GLY A 306 -32.05 -32.72 -35.83
N THR A 307 -32.77 -32.62 -36.95
CA THR A 307 -34.02 -31.84 -37.04
C THR A 307 -35.19 -32.61 -36.40
N GLY A 308 -36.25 -31.93 -35.97
CA GLY A 308 -37.41 -32.59 -35.35
C GLY A 308 -38.37 -31.60 -34.69
N GLY A 309 -39.32 -32.10 -33.91
CA GLY A 309 -40.25 -31.29 -33.12
C GLY A 309 -39.54 -30.43 -32.07
N SER A 310 -38.66 -31.07 -31.29
CA SER A 310 -37.56 -30.37 -30.59
C SER A 310 -36.29 -30.60 -31.40
N VAL A 311 -35.48 -29.57 -31.64
CA VAL A 311 -34.21 -29.74 -32.37
C VAL A 311 -33.20 -30.47 -31.49
N GLY A 312 -32.40 -31.34 -32.09
CA GLY A 312 -31.28 -31.96 -31.39
C GLY A 312 -30.19 -30.94 -31.12
N ALA A 313 -29.54 -31.02 -29.97
CA ALA A 313 -28.36 -30.22 -29.67
C ALA A 313 -27.20 -30.61 -30.60
N GLY A 314 -26.34 -29.65 -30.94
CA GLY A 314 -25.04 -29.98 -31.54
C GLY A 314 -24.15 -30.69 -30.53
N GLY A 315 -23.22 -31.51 -31.00
CA GLY A 315 -22.22 -32.13 -30.14
C GLY A 315 -21.14 -31.15 -29.71
N VAL A 316 -20.54 -31.34 -28.55
CA VAL A 316 -19.40 -30.53 -28.12
C VAL A 316 -18.19 -30.83 -28.99
N GLY A 317 -17.32 -29.85 -29.25
CA GLY A 317 -16.07 -30.09 -29.95
C GLY A 317 -15.15 -31.04 -29.18
N LEU A 318 -14.84 -30.67 -27.94
CA LEU A 318 -13.94 -31.37 -27.04
C LEU A 318 -14.53 -31.48 -25.63
N VAL A 319 -14.49 -32.68 -25.01
CA VAL A 319 -14.91 -32.89 -23.62
C VAL A 319 -13.73 -33.41 -22.78
N MET A 320 -13.36 -32.70 -21.71
CA MET A 320 -12.31 -33.05 -20.75
C MET A 320 -12.93 -33.52 -19.43
N VAL A 321 -12.28 -34.44 -18.70
CA VAL A 321 -12.85 -35.11 -17.51
C VAL A 321 -11.96 -35.09 -16.25
N GLY A 322 -10.79 -34.44 -16.32
CA GLY A 322 -9.97 -34.10 -15.15
C GLY A 322 -8.49 -34.40 -15.36
N GLY A 323 -7.60 -33.47 -15.00
CA GLY A 323 -6.15 -33.59 -15.21
C GLY A 323 -5.72 -33.59 -16.68
N ASP A 324 -6.65 -33.39 -17.62
CA ASP A 324 -6.36 -33.50 -19.04
C ASP A 324 -5.67 -32.25 -19.56
N THR A 325 -4.80 -32.39 -20.55
CA THR A 325 -4.08 -31.27 -21.17
C THR A 325 -4.30 -31.26 -22.66
N VAL A 326 -4.70 -30.11 -23.21
CA VAL A 326 -4.86 -29.91 -24.65
C VAL A 326 -3.91 -28.82 -25.10
N ASP A 327 -2.99 -29.19 -25.98
CA ASP A 327 -2.13 -28.26 -26.72
C ASP A 327 -2.77 -28.05 -28.09
N ASN A 328 -3.35 -26.86 -28.29
CA ASN A 328 -4.08 -26.55 -29.51
C ASN A 328 -3.31 -25.56 -30.37
N SER A 329 -3.02 -25.94 -31.60
CA SER A 329 -2.56 -25.06 -32.70
C SER A 329 -3.50 -25.09 -33.91
N GLY A 330 -4.58 -25.88 -33.84
CA GLY A 330 -5.61 -26.04 -34.86
C GLY A 330 -6.97 -25.47 -34.47
N SER A 331 -8.05 -26.03 -35.02
CA SER A 331 -9.43 -25.60 -34.76
C SER A 331 -10.19 -26.57 -33.85
N ILE A 332 -10.96 -26.04 -32.90
CA ILE A 332 -11.95 -26.79 -32.11
C ILE A 332 -13.30 -26.09 -32.27
N THR A 333 -14.30 -26.82 -32.72
CA THR A 333 -15.62 -26.26 -33.08
C THR A 333 -16.72 -27.14 -32.49
N GLY A 334 -17.68 -26.55 -31.79
CA GLY A 334 -18.89 -27.28 -31.44
C GLY A 334 -19.68 -27.67 -32.71
N GLY A 335 -20.65 -28.56 -32.58
CA GLY A 335 -21.61 -28.86 -33.62
C GLY A 335 -22.76 -27.86 -33.66
N MET A 336 -23.32 -27.62 -34.85
CA MET A 336 -24.57 -26.86 -34.99
C MET A 336 -25.75 -27.71 -34.51
N ALA A 337 -26.63 -27.14 -33.70
CA ALA A 337 -27.91 -27.78 -33.38
C ALA A 337 -28.79 -27.94 -34.62
N GLY A 338 -29.83 -28.77 -34.51
CA GLY A 338 -30.76 -29.05 -35.60
C GLY A 338 -31.59 -27.85 -36.08
N ASP A 339 -31.52 -26.70 -35.39
CA ASP A 339 -32.07 -25.44 -35.86
C ASP A 339 -31.19 -24.74 -36.92
N GLY A 340 -29.94 -25.19 -37.08
CA GLY A 340 -28.95 -24.59 -37.97
C GLY A 340 -28.46 -23.22 -37.53
N THR A 341 -28.71 -22.81 -36.27
CA THR A 341 -28.30 -21.50 -35.73
C THR A 341 -27.62 -21.57 -34.37
N THR A 342 -27.97 -22.53 -33.51
CA THR A 342 -27.40 -22.64 -32.17
C THR A 342 -26.13 -23.47 -32.23
N GLN A 343 -25.00 -22.86 -31.87
CA GLN A 343 -23.69 -23.51 -31.83
C GLN A 343 -23.47 -24.13 -30.44
N ALA A 344 -23.16 -25.43 -30.39
CA ALA A 344 -22.72 -26.09 -29.15
C ALA A 344 -21.34 -25.57 -28.71
N ASP A 345 -20.94 -25.91 -27.48
CA ASP A 345 -19.66 -25.49 -26.93
C ASP A 345 -18.48 -26.09 -27.71
N ALA A 346 -17.43 -25.30 -27.85
CA ALA A 346 -16.18 -25.78 -28.40
C ALA A 346 -15.53 -26.76 -27.42
N ILE A 347 -15.54 -26.42 -26.14
CA ILE A 347 -14.90 -27.18 -25.07
C ILE A 347 -15.83 -27.26 -23.86
N LEU A 348 -15.98 -28.45 -23.30
CA LEU A 348 -16.57 -28.71 -21.99
C LEU A 348 -15.50 -29.30 -21.07
N ALA A 349 -15.13 -28.57 -20.02
CA ALA A 349 -14.18 -29.01 -19.01
C ALA A 349 -14.92 -29.51 -17.76
N SER A 350 -14.87 -30.82 -17.53
CA SER A 350 -15.33 -31.47 -16.31
C SER A 350 -14.14 -31.99 -15.49
N GLY A 351 -14.25 -32.01 -14.17
CA GLY A 351 -13.16 -32.36 -13.28
C GLY A 351 -12.15 -31.23 -13.08
N ALA A 352 -11.25 -31.40 -12.10
CA ALA A 352 -10.23 -30.42 -11.77
C ALA A 352 -8.92 -30.69 -12.52
N GLY A 353 -8.05 -29.67 -12.63
CA GLY A 353 -6.70 -29.83 -13.18
C GLY A 353 -6.64 -29.95 -14.71
N ASN A 354 -7.72 -29.62 -15.42
CA ASN A 354 -7.66 -29.54 -16.88
C ASN A 354 -6.83 -28.32 -17.32
N ALA A 355 -6.11 -28.46 -18.42
CA ALA A 355 -5.27 -27.40 -18.99
C ALA A 355 -5.49 -27.26 -20.50
N LEU A 356 -5.61 -26.04 -20.97
CA LEU A 356 -5.70 -25.66 -22.38
C LEU A 356 -4.55 -24.70 -22.71
N LEU A 357 -3.64 -25.13 -23.57
CA LEU A 357 -2.58 -24.31 -24.14
C LEU A 357 -3.00 -23.86 -25.54
N LEU A 358 -3.12 -22.55 -25.72
CA LEU A 358 -3.46 -21.90 -26.98
C LEU A 358 -2.18 -21.49 -27.70
N GLU A 359 -1.71 -22.35 -28.61
CA GLU A 359 -0.60 -22.07 -29.51
C GLU A 359 -1.06 -21.20 -30.70
N ASN A 360 -0.09 -20.66 -31.43
CA ASN A 360 -0.36 -19.90 -32.64
C ASN A 360 -1.14 -20.73 -33.68
N GLY A 361 -2.22 -20.16 -34.22
CA GLY A 361 -3.15 -20.86 -35.13
C GLY A 361 -4.40 -21.41 -34.43
N SER A 362 -4.44 -21.39 -33.09
CA SER A 362 -5.63 -21.74 -32.31
C SER A 362 -6.89 -20.99 -32.77
N THR A 363 -7.94 -21.74 -33.09
CA THR A 363 -9.27 -21.18 -33.32
C THR A 363 -10.32 -22.00 -32.57
N LEU A 364 -11.17 -21.32 -31.80
CA LEU A 364 -12.27 -21.96 -31.08
C LEU A 364 -13.60 -21.40 -31.60
N SER A 365 -14.59 -22.25 -31.86
CA SER A 365 -15.93 -21.83 -32.29
C SER A 365 -17.01 -22.51 -31.46
N GLY A 366 -17.76 -21.71 -30.69
CA GLY A 366 -18.57 -22.16 -29.55
C GLY A 366 -18.01 -21.58 -28.24
N ASN A 367 -18.70 -21.81 -27.11
CA ASN A 367 -18.20 -21.36 -25.81
C ASN A 367 -17.19 -22.35 -25.23
N ILE A 368 -16.56 -21.95 -24.13
CA ILE A 368 -15.87 -22.83 -23.21
C ILE A 368 -16.74 -22.96 -21.96
N GLU A 369 -17.23 -24.15 -21.66
CA GLU A 369 -18.00 -24.44 -20.45
C GLU A 369 -17.10 -25.13 -19.41
N ILE A 370 -17.08 -24.61 -18.19
CA ILE A 370 -16.44 -25.22 -17.02
C ILE A 370 -17.56 -25.74 -16.14
N ALA A 371 -17.70 -27.06 -16.11
CA ALA A 371 -18.77 -27.73 -15.40
C ALA A 371 -18.72 -27.44 -13.89
N ALA A 372 -19.82 -27.77 -13.20
CA ALA A 372 -19.92 -27.63 -11.75
C ALA A 372 -18.73 -28.30 -11.03
N SER A 373 -18.14 -27.62 -10.04
CA SER A 373 -17.01 -28.12 -9.23
C SER A 373 -15.79 -28.57 -10.05
N SER A 374 -15.60 -27.99 -11.24
CA SER A 374 -14.52 -28.32 -12.19
C SER A 374 -13.54 -27.14 -12.35
N GLY A 375 -12.39 -27.38 -12.97
CA GLY A 375 -11.38 -26.33 -13.17
C GLY A 375 -10.72 -26.42 -14.53
N LEU A 376 -10.40 -25.24 -15.10
CA LEU A 376 -9.66 -25.12 -16.34
C LEU A 376 -8.55 -24.07 -16.18
N ALA A 377 -7.31 -24.49 -16.42
CA ALA A 377 -6.17 -23.61 -16.61
C ALA A 377 -6.01 -23.28 -18.11
N ILE A 378 -5.86 -22.00 -18.45
CA ILE A 378 -5.61 -21.55 -19.81
C ILE A 378 -4.25 -20.87 -19.84
N ALA A 379 -3.42 -21.24 -20.81
CA ALA A 379 -2.14 -20.60 -21.10
C ALA A 379 -2.05 -20.28 -22.60
N SER A 380 -1.21 -19.33 -22.98
CA SER A 380 -0.91 -19.04 -24.38
C SER A 380 0.53 -19.43 -24.74
N GLY A 381 0.71 -20.05 -25.90
CA GLY A 381 2.03 -20.35 -26.47
C GLY A 381 2.68 -19.15 -27.19
N GLY A 382 1.99 -18.01 -27.23
CA GLY A 382 2.29 -16.81 -28.02
C GLY A 382 1.29 -15.68 -27.71
N ALA A 383 1.37 -14.55 -28.42
CA ALA A 383 0.30 -13.54 -28.40
C ALA A 383 -1.01 -14.19 -28.93
N GLY A 384 -1.89 -14.58 -28.02
CA GLY A 384 -3.15 -15.28 -28.31
C GLY A 384 -4.34 -14.35 -28.11
N THR A 385 -5.44 -14.62 -28.83
CA THR A 385 -6.74 -13.98 -28.59
C THR A 385 -7.75 -15.04 -28.19
N LEU A 386 -8.57 -14.73 -27.18
CA LEU A 386 -9.69 -15.56 -26.74
C LEU A 386 -10.95 -14.70 -26.72
N ASN A 387 -11.75 -14.82 -27.78
CA ASN A 387 -13.00 -14.09 -27.98
C ASN A 387 -14.25 -14.93 -27.65
N ASN A 388 -14.06 -16.19 -27.26
CA ASN A 388 -15.13 -17.11 -26.90
C ASN A 388 -15.68 -16.77 -25.51
N ALA A 389 -16.99 -16.94 -25.32
CA ALA A 389 -17.57 -16.87 -23.99
C ALA A 389 -17.03 -18.02 -23.12
N ILE A 390 -16.80 -17.75 -21.84
CA ILE A 390 -16.44 -18.75 -20.84
C ILE A 390 -17.56 -18.77 -19.79
N VAL A 391 -18.11 -19.96 -19.55
CA VAL A 391 -19.24 -20.16 -18.62
C VAL A 391 -18.81 -21.05 -17.47
N MET A 392 -18.99 -20.59 -16.23
CA MET A 392 -18.67 -21.32 -15.01
C MET A 392 -19.96 -21.71 -14.27
N ASP A 393 -20.30 -22.99 -14.27
CA ASP A 393 -21.61 -23.49 -13.85
C ASP A 393 -21.97 -23.22 -12.39
N ASP A 394 -21.00 -23.30 -11.47
CA ASP A 394 -21.23 -23.11 -10.04
C ASP A 394 -20.13 -22.30 -9.36
N ALA A 395 -20.29 -22.07 -8.05
CA ALA A 395 -19.32 -21.31 -7.26
C ALA A 395 -18.01 -22.06 -7.00
N SER A 396 -17.96 -23.36 -7.29
CA SER A 396 -16.76 -24.20 -7.16
C SER A 396 -16.03 -24.36 -8.49
N SER A 397 -16.64 -23.93 -9.60
CA SER A 397 -15.98 -23.81 -10.90
C SER A 397 -14.85 -22.77 -10.81
N ALA A 398 -13.67 -23.11 -11.35
CA ALA A 398 -12.49 -22.25 -11.30
C ALA A 398 -11.86 -22.08 -12.69
N LEU A 399 -11.66 -20.83 -13.09
CA LEU A 399 -10.86 -20.47 -14.26
C LEU A 399 -9.51 -19.92 -13.79
N SER A 400 -8.42 -20.46 -14.29
CA SER A 400 -7.08 -19.94 -14.03
C SER A 400 -6.37 -19.60 -15.32
N PHE A 401 -5.82 -18.39 -15.43
CA PHE A 401 -4.83 -18.04 -16.43
C PHE A 401 -3.45 -18.33 -15.86
N THR A 402 -2.66 -19.09 -16.60
CA THR A 402 -1.34 -19.55 -16.16
C THR A 402 -0.26 -19.11 -17.13
N LYS A 403 0.99 -19.17 -16.67
CA LYS A 403 2.16 -18.74 -17.44
C LYS A 403 2.23 -19.46 -18.80
N GLY A 404 2.18 -18.65 -19.85
CA GLY A 404 2.47 -19.06 -21.22
C GLY A 404 3.96 -19.08 -21.55
N THR A 405 4.28 -19.39 -22.81
CA THR A 405 5.64 -19.27 -23.37
C THR A 405 5.84 -17.98 -24.18
N GLY A 406 4.80 -17.15 -24.35
CA GLY A 406 4.80 -15.94 -25.18
C GLY A 406 4.24 -14.68 -24.51
N ASP A 407 3.85 -13.70 -25.33
CA ASP A 407 3.27 -12.40 -24.93
C ASP A 407 1.88 -12.53 -24.25
N ALA A 408 1.30 -11.40 -23.84
CA ALA A 408 0.01 -11.37 -23.16
C ALA A 408 -1.14 -12.04 -23.94
N LEU A 409 -2.04 -12.70 -23.22
CA LEU A 409 -3.28 -13.28 -23.75
C LEU A 409 -4.41 -12.23 -23.72
N ASP A 410 -4.93 -11.85 -24.89
CA ASP A 410 -6.07 -10.92 -25.01
C ASP A 410 -7.40 -11.68 -24.91
N VAL A 411 -8.11 -11.47 -23.80
CA VAL A 411 -9.39 -12.09 -23.49
C VAL A 411 -10.50 -11.06 -23.67
N SER A 412 -11.15 -11.10 -24.82
CA SER A 412 -12.27 -10.24 -25.18
C SER A 412 -13.64 -10.92 -25.03
N GLY A 413 -13.65 -12.26 -24.91
CA GLY A 413 -14.85 -13.03 -24.65
C GLY A 413 -15.43 -12.77 -23.26
N VAL A 414 -16.75 -12.89 -23.13
CA VAL A 414 -17.45 -12.72 -21.84
C VAL A 414 -17.23 -13.93 -20.95
N ILE A 415 -16.71 -13.70 -19.74
CA ILE A 415 -16.63 -14.67 -18.66
C ILE A 415 -17.85 -14.50 -17.75
N SER A 416 -18.57 -15.58 -17.49
CA SER A 416 -19.84 -15.56 -16.74
C SER A 416 -19.96 -16.74 -15.78
N GLY A 417 -20.90 -16.67 -14.84
CA GLY A 417 -21.19 -17.77 -13.90
C GLY A 417 -20.93 -17.43 -12.43
N ALA A 418 -20.96 -18.43 -11.56
CA ALA A 418 -20.76 -18.23 -10.12
C ALA A 418 -19.29 -18.41 -9.68
N GLY A 419 -18.44 -18.98 -10.54
CA GLY A 419 -17.05 -19.32 -10.25
C GLY A 419 -16.10 -18.13 -10.14
N ALA A 420 -14.85 -18.42 -9.77
CA ALA A 420 -13.78 -17.45 -9.56
C ALA A 420 -12.72 -17.48 -10.67
N VAL A 421 -12.07 -16.34 -10.89
CA VAL A 421 -10.97 -16.18 -11.86
C VAL A 421 -9.65 -15.97 -11.12
N THR A 422 -8.60 -16.68 -11.53
CA THR A 422 -7.23 -16.51 -11.02
C THR A 422 -6.26 -16.19 -12.14
N VAL A 423 -5.40 -15.19 -11.97
CA VAL A 423 -4.25 -14.90 -12.86
C VAL A 423 -2.99 -15.27 -12.10
N ALA A 424 -2.41 -16.43 -12.44
CA ALA A 424 -1.31 -17.04 -11.69
C ALA A 424 0.07 -16.45 -12.06
N ASP A 425 1.09 -16.86 -11.30
CA ASP A 425 2.44 -16.29 -11.38
C ASP A 425 3.02 -16.35 -12.80
N GLY A 426 3.50 -15.21 -13.27
CA GLY A 426 4.04 -15.04 -14.62
C GLY A 426 3.03 -15.11 -15.77
N ALA A 427 1.73 -15.18 -15.50
CA ALA A 427 0.69 -14.99 -16.52
C ALA A 427 0.53 -13.49 -16.84
N HIS A 428 0.36 -13.15 -18.12
CA HIS A 428 0.06 -11.79 -18.57
C HIS A 428 -1.26 -11.82 -19.36
N VAL A 429 -2.29 -11.13 -18.86
CA VAL A 429 -3.64 -11.19 -19.42
C VAL A 429 -4.16 -9.78 -19.66
N VAL A 430 -4.66 -9.51 -20.86
CA VAL A 430 -5.48 -8.32 -21.14
C VAL A 430 -6.93 -8.75 -21.10
N LEU A 431 -7.70 -8.27 -20.12
CA LEU A 431 -9.10 -8.64 -19.94
C LEU A 431 -10.00 -7.48 -20.36
N SER A 432 -10.53 -7.57 -21.58
CA SER A 432 -11.33 -6.51 -22.21
C SER A 432 -12.82 -6.81 -22.28
N GLY A 433 -13.21 -8.08 -22.07
CA GLY A 433 -14.61 -8.52 -22.03
C GLY A 433 -15.42 -7.89 -20.89
N VAL A 434 -16.72 -7.65 -21.10
CA VAL A 434 -17.65 -7.23 -20.04
C VAL A 434 -18.11 -8.49 -19.30
N ASN A 435 -17.54 -8.72 -18.13
CA ASN A 435 -17.66 -9.98 -17.41
C ASN A 435 -18.73 -9.94 -16.31
N SER A 436 -19.27 -11.12 -15.98
CA SER A 436 -20.38 -11.26 -15.02
C SER A 436 -20.18 -12.37 -13.99
N TYR A 437 -18.99 -12.98 -13.95
CA TYR A 437 -18.67 -14.00 -12.95
C TYR A 437 -18.73 -13.45 -11.52
N ALA A 438 -19.24 -14.24 -10.57
CA ALA A 438 -19.54 -13.77 -9.22
C ALA A 438 -18.49 -14.16 -8.15
N GLY A 439 -17.59 -15.11 -8.42
CA GLY A 439 -16.62 -15.62 -7.44
C GLY A 439 -15.44 -14.68 -7.13
N GLY A 440 -15.33 -13.56 -7.84
CA GLY A 440 -14.23 -12.59 -7.68
C GLY A 440 -13.00 -12.92 -8.53
N THR A 441 -11.99 -12.06 -8.44
CA THR A 441 -10.74 -12.15 -9.20
C THR A 441 -9.55 -12.21 -8.23
N THR A 442 -8.64 -13.16 -8.45
CA THR A 442 -7.35 -13.24 -7.74
C THR A 442 -6.22 -13.03 -8.73
N ILE A 443 -5.27 -12.15 -8.43
CA ILE A 443 -4.02 -11.99 -9.18
C ILE A 443 -2.91 -12.45 -8.24
N ASP A 444 -2.31 -13.59 -8.57
CA ASP A 444 -1.36 -14.32 -7.73
C ASP A 444 0.00 -14.37 -8.43
N GLY A 445 0.77 -13.28 -8.31
CA GLY A 445 2.05 -13.07 -9.02
C GLY A 445 1.95 -12.79 -10.53
N GLY A 446 0.76 -12.88 -11.13
CA GLY A 446 0.51 -12.55 -12.53
C GLY A 446 0.26 -11.05 -12.78
N SER A 447 0.05 -10.68 -14.04
CA SER A 447 -0.28 -9.32 -14.48
C SER A 447 -1.61 -9.31 -15.23
N LEU A 448 -2.56 -8.51 -14.77
CA LEU A 448 -3.88 -8.33 -15.37
C LEU A 448 -4.08 -6.89 -15.80
N SER A 449 -4.29 -6.67 -17.10
CA SER A 449 -4.56 -5.37 -17.71
C SER A 449 -6.05 -5.20 -17.97
N ILE A 450 -6.64 -4.10 -17.51
CA ILE A 450 -8.05 -3.77 -17.71
C ILE A 450 -8.25 -2.34 -18.19
N SER A 451 -9.33 -2.11 -18.93
CA SER A 451 -9.78 -0.78 -19.34
C SER A 451 -11.11 -0.35 -18.70
N SER A 452 -11.73 -1.21 -17.88
CA SER A 452 -12.99 -0.91 -17.18
C SER A 452 -13.20 -1.86 -15.98
N ASP A 453 -13.89 -1.42 -14.92
CA ASP A 453 -14.18 -2.27 -13.75
C ASP A 453 -15.05 -3.49 -14.08
N SER A 454 -15.91 -3.40 -15.11
CA SER A 454 -16.74 -4.54 -15.53
C SER A 454 -15.92 -5.69 -16.13
N ALA A 455 -14.64 -5.48 -16.44
CA ALA A 455 -13.73 -6.58 -16.77
C ALA A 455 -13.52 -7.53 -15.59
N LEU A 456 -13.65 -7.08 -14.34
CA LEU A 456 -13.38 -7.88 -13.14
C LEU A 456 -14.60 -8.69 -12.64
N GLY A 457 -15.65 -8.81 -13.45
CA GLY A 457 -16.85 -9.60 -13.13
C GLY A 457 -17.90 -8.80 -12.36
N ASN A 458 -18.72 -9.47 -11.55
CA ASN A 458 -19.73 -8.84 -10.71
C ASN A 458 -19.09 -8.03 -9.57
N THR A 459 -19.53 -6.79 -9.32
CA THR A 459 -18.96 -5.89 -8.28
C THR A 459 -18.98 -6.44 -6.85
N ALA A 460 -19.85 -7.41 -6.55
CA ALA A 460 -19.84 -8.12 -5.26
C ALA A 460 -18.69 -9.13 -5.13
N GLY A 461 -18.09 -9.55 -6.25
CA GLY A 461 -16.87 -10.34 -6.28
C GLY A 461 -15.66 -9.46 -5.96
N GLY A 462 -14.95 -9.81 -4.88
CA GLY A 462 -13.75 -9.09 -4.44
C GLY A 462 -12.57 -9.23 -5.42
N LEU A 463 -11.55 -8.40 -5.20
CA LEU A 463 -10.26 -8.48 -5.87
C LEU A 463 -9.17 -8.83 -4.84
N SER A 464 -8.45 -9.92 -5.05
CA SER A 464 -7.32 -10.31 -4.21
C SER A 464 -6.02 -10.17 -5.00
N LEU A 465 -5.04 -9.46 -4.43
CA LEU A 465 -3.68 -9.36 -4.98
C LEU A 465 -2.73 -10.09 -4.02
N THR A 466 -2.04 -11.11 -4.53
CA THR A 466 -1.10 -11.94 -3.76
C THR A 466 0.20 -12.11 -4.53
N ASP A 467 1.28 -12.34 -3.80
CA ASP A 467 2.61 -12.62 -4.35
C ASP A 467 3.08 -11.60 -5.41
N ASN A 468 2.78 -10.31 -5.19
CA ASN A 468 3.01 -9.17 -6.10
C ASN A 468 2.21 -9.24 -7.40
N GLY A 469 1.01 -9.80 -7.38
CA GLY A 469 0.09 -9.74 -8.51
C GLY A 469 -0.20 -8.29 -8.90
N ASN A 470 -0.02 -7.98 -10.20
CA ASN A 470 -0.16 -6.65 -10.77
C ASN A 470 -1.54 -6.43 -11.41
N LEU A 471 -2.25 -5.39 -10.98
CA LEU A 471 -3.39 -4.82 -11.69
C LEU A 471 -2.96 -3.56 -12.47
N GLU A 472 -2.91 -3.67 -13.80
CA GLU A 472 -2.68 -2.54 -14.69
C GLU A 472 -4.02 -1.96 -15.16
N THR A 473 -4.17 -0.63 -15.11
CA THR A 473 -5.34 0.06 -15.67
C THR A 473 -4.94 0.99 -16.80
N THR A 474 -5.45 0.71 -18.00
CA THR A 474 -5.12 1.45 -19.23
C THR A 474 -6.10 2.57 -19.56
N ALA A 475 -7.07 2.80 -18.68
CA ALA A 475 -8.08 3.86 -18.77
C ALA A 475 -8.50 4.30 -17.36
N ASN A 476 -9.27 5.39 -17.27
CA ASN A 476 -9.85 5.81 -16.00
C ASN A 476 -10.86 4.76 -15.51
N VAL A 477 -10.64 4.24 -14.31
CA VAL A 477 -11.48 3.20 -13.69
C VAL A 477 -11.90 3.66 -12.30
N THR A 478 -13.14 3.38 -11.92
CA THR A 478 -13.62 3.53 -10.55
C THR A 478 -14.15 2.19 -10.08
N THR A 479 -13.68 1.74 -8.92
CA THR A 479 -14.10 0.47 -8.33
C THR A 479 -14.61 0.65 -6.91
N ALA A 480 -15.68 -0.09 -6.59
CA ALA A 480 -16.25 -0.21 -5.25
C ALA A 480 -16.02 -1.61 -4.66
N ARG A 481 -15.17 -2.41 -5.31
CA ARG A 481 -14.85 -3.76 -4.87
C ARG A 481 -13.97 -3.71 -3.64
N SER A 482 -14.18 -4.67 -2.73
CA SER A 482 -13.20 -4.93 -1.68
C SER A 482 -11.91 -5.44 -2.32
N ILE A 483 -10.81 -4.73 -2.08
CA ILE A 483 -9.46 -5.15 -2.49
C ILE A 483 -8.74 -5.72 -1.26
N THR A 484 -8.14 -6.90 -1.40
CA THR A 484 -7.37 -7.57 -0.36
C THR A 484 -5.95 -7.84 -0.84
N LEU A 485 -4.96 -7.35 -0.08
CA LEU A 485 -3.54 -7.62 -0.27
C LEU A 485 -3.15 -8.82 0.60
N GLY A 486 -3.03 -10.00 -0.01
CA GLY A 486 -2.64 -11.21 0.71
C GLY A 486 -1.14 -11.28 0.98
N THR A 487 -0.63 -12.48 1.22
CA THR A 487 0.81 -12.69 1.41
C THR A 487 1.58 -12.24 0.17
N GLY A 488 2.78 -11.69 0.36
CA GLY A 488 3.60 -11.17 -0.73
C GLY A 488 3.21 -9.78 -1.23
N GLY A 489 2.00 -9.28 -0.93
CA GLY A 489 1.52 -7.96 -1.37
C GLY A 489 0.93 -7.97 -2.77
N GLY A 490 0.58 -6.77 -3.25
CA GLY A 490 0.01 -6.55 -4.58
C GLY A 490 0.55 -5.30 -5.23
N GLU A 491 0.59 -5.30 -6.55
CA GLU A 491 0.99 -4.17 -7.37
C GLU A 491 -0.23 -3.58 -8.10
N ILE A 492 -0.30 -2.26 -8.17
CA ILE A 492 -1.31 -1.51 -8.92
C ILE A 492 -0.59 -0.50 -9.79
N SER A 493 -0.80 -0.59 -11.10
CA SER A 493 -0.04 0.17 -12.09
C SER A 493 -0.97 0.91 -13.05
N PRO A 494 -1.50 2.09 -12.65
CA PRO A 494 -2.27 2.93 -13.54
C PRO A 494 -1.37 3.55 -14.61
N ASP A 495 -1.78 3.45 -15.88
CA ASP A 495 -1.04 4.01 -17.00
C ASP A 495 -0.95 5.54 -16.95
N ALA A 496 0.05 6.09 -17.63
CA ALA A 496 0.24 7.54 -17.75
C ALA A 496 -1.05 8.25 -18.22
N GLY A 497 -1.50 9.25 -17.46
CA GLY A 497 -2.71 10.00 -17.76
C GLY A 497 -4.02 9.29 -17.40
N THR A 498 -3.96 8.15 -16.70
CA THR A 498 -5.13 7.44 -16.19
C THR A 498 -5.23 7.53 -14.67
N THR A 499 -6.43 7.29 -14.14
CA THR A 499 -6.72 7.27 -12.71
C THR A 499 -7.51 6.01 -12.36
N LEU A 500 -7.02 5.25 -11.37
CA LEU A 500 -7.80 4.23 -10.68
C LEU A 500 -8.32 4.81 -9.36
N ASN A 501 -9.64 4.99 -9.27
CA ASN A 501 -10.30 5.40 -8.04
C ASN A 501 -10.85 4.19 -7.27
N VAL A 502 -10.39 3.98 -6.04
CA VAL A 502 -10.79 2.89 -5.16
C VAL A 502 -11.62 3.47 -4.01
N THR A 503 -12.93 3.24 -4.08
CA THR A 503 -13.91 3.82 -3.16
C THR A 503 -14.16 2.98 -1.90
N ALA A 504 -13.84 1.68 -1.96
CA ALA A 504 -13.93 0.77 -0.81
C ALA A 504 -12.55 0.60 -0.13
N PRO A 505 -12.47 0.38 1.19
CA PRO A 505 -11.20 0.15 1.87
C PRO A 505 -10.39 -1.04 1.32
N VAL A 506 -9.09 -0.83 1.15
CA VAL A 506 -8.10 -1.89 0.91
C VAL A 506 -7.72 -2.53 2.25
N SER A 507 -7.61 -3.86 2.27
CA SER A 507 -7.38 -4.67 3.48
C SER A 507 -6.28 -5.72 3.25
N GLY A 508 -5.84 -6.41 4.30
CA GLY A 508 -4.94 -7.57 4.19
C GLY A 508 -3.63 -7.43 4.97
N THR A 509 -2.71 -8.35 4.77
CA THR A 509 -1.41 -8.35 5.48
C THR A 509 -0.23 -7.93 4.61
N GLY A 510 -0.39 -8.01 3.28
CA GLY A 510 0.62 -7.65 2.31
C GLY A 510 0.82 -6.15 2.14
N GLY A 511 1.91 -5.80 1.47
CA GLY A 511 2.21 -4.42 1.06
C GLY A 511 1.47 -4.03 -0.21
N LEU A 512 1.32 -2.71 -0.39
CA LEU A 512 0.81 -2.11 -1.62
C LEU A 512 2.00 -1.53 -2.38
N THR A 513 2.23 -1.99 -3.61
CA THR A 513 3.17 -1.37 -4.54
C THR A 513 2.38 -0.61 -5.61
N MET A 514 2.73 0.65 -5.85
CA MET A 514 2.22 1.42 -6.97
C MET A 514 3.34 1.62 -7.98
N ASP A 515 3.22 1.03 -9.17
CA ASP A 515 4.26 1.05 -10.23
C ASP A 515 3.73 1.55 -11.59
N GLY A 516 2.84 2.55 -11.54
CA GLY A 516 2.28 3.21 -12.71
C GLY A 516 2.61 4.70 -12.77
N ALA A 517 2.64 5.29 -13.96
CA ALA A 517 2.85 6.74 -14.12
C ALA A 517 1.56 7.56 -13.93
N GLY A 518 0.41 6.90 -13.81
CA GLY A 518 -0.90 7.49 -13.52
C GLY A 518 -1.14 7.74 -12.03
N ALA A 519 -2.43 7.87 -11.66
CA ALA A 519 -2.85 8.12 -10.29
C ALA A 519 -3.66 6.95 -9.70
N LEU A 520 -3.38 6.60 -8.45
CA LEU A 520 -4.20 5.72 -7.61
C LEU A 520 -4.84 6.58 -6.52
N VAL A 521 -6.17 6.65 -6.49
CA VAL A 521 -6.92 7.40 -5.49
C VAL A 521 -7.54 6.42 -4.50
N LEU A 522 -7.24 6.57 -3.21
CA LEU A 522 -7.85 5.79 -2.14
C LEU A 522 -8.80 6.68 -1.33
N GLU A 523 -10.10 6.37 -1.35
CA GLU A 523 -11.12 7.16 -0.63
C GLU A 523 -11.50 6.57 0.74
N GLY A 524 -11.17 5.29 0.97
CA GLY A 524 -11.50 4.56 2.19
C GLY A 524 -10.39 4.54 3.24
N SER A 525 -10.75 4.28 4.50
CA SER A 525 -9.76 4.02 5.57
C SER A 525 -9.15 2.63 5.39
N ASN A 526 -7.95 2.56 4.83
CA ASN A 526 -7.31 1.30 4.48
C ASN A 526 -6.68 0.64 5.71
N THR A 527 -6.80 -0.70 5.77
CA THR A 527 -6.46 -1.53 6.94
C THR A 527 -5.37 -2.55 6.66
N TYR A 528 -4.73 -2.50 5.49
CA TYR A 528 -3.60 -3.36 5.21
C TYR A 528 -2.39 -2.98 6.07
N THR A 529 -1.59 -3.97 6.47
CA THR A 529 -0.47 -3.77 7.42
C THR A 529 0.91 -3.77 6.77
N GLY A 530 1.04 -4.20 5.52
CA GLY A 530 2.32 -4.17 4.81
C GLY A 530 2.77 -2.75 4.48
N VAL A 531 4.01 -2.61 4.02
CA VAL A 531 4.58 -1.33 3.56
C VAL A 531 3.88 -0.86 2.30
N THR A 532 3.64 0.44 2.18
CA THR A 532 3.24 1.09 0.93
C THR A 532 4.48 1.55 0.18
N THR A 533 4.67 1.09 -1.05
CA THR A 533 5.76 1.51 -1.94
C THR A 533 5.17 2.26 -3.12
N ILE A 534 5.55 3.52 -3.31
CA ILE A 534 5.18 4.32 -4.47
C ILE A 534 6.43 4.39 -5.35
N SER A 535 6.51 3.53 -6.37
CA SER A 535 7.64 3.48 -7.28
C SER A 535 7.61 4.64 -8.28
N SER A 536 6.40 5.00 -8.74
CA SER A 536 6.14 6.14 -9.64
C SER A 536 4.68 6.61 -9.52
N GLY A 537 4.34 7.69 -10.24
CA GLY A 537 2.97 8.20 -10.29
C GLY A 537 2.52 8.89 -9.00
N THR A 538 1.22 9.00 -8.81
CA THR A 538 0.61 9.68 -7.65
C THR A 538 -0.31 8.75 -6.87
N LEU A 539 0.04 8.45 -5.62
CA LEU A 539 -0.90 7.89 -4.65
C LEU A 539 -1.62 9.05 -3.94
N GLU A 540 -2.90 9.25 -4.26
CA GLU A 540 -3.76 10.25 -3.62
C GLU A 540 -4.58 9.62 -2.49
N LEU A 541 -4.51 10.21 -1.31
CA LEU A 541 -5.46 9.98 -0.22
C LEU A 541 -6.55 11.06 -0.30
N SER A 542 -7.77 10.66 -0.61
CA SER A 542 -8.89 11.58 -0.85
C SER A 542 -10.04 11.33 0.13
N GLY A 543 -10.74 12.35 0.58
CA GLY A 543 -11.87 12.19 1.50
C GLY A 543 -11.47 11.46 2.79
N ALA A 544 -12.00 10.26 3.05
CA ALA A 544 -11.63 9.47 4.24
C ALA A 544 -10.42 8.53 4.01
N GLY A 545 -9.73 8.71 2.89
CA GLY A 545 -8.57 7.95 2.44
C GLY A 545 -7.46 7.94 3.47
N SER A 546 -7.15 6.78 4.07
CA SER A 546 -6.10 6.67 5.09
C SER A 546 -5.23 5.43 4.85
N ILE A 547 -3.93 5.53 5.13
CA ILE A 547 -2.99 4.39 5.13
C ILE A 547 -2.29 4.25 6.49
N ALA A 548 -2.88 4.76 7.56
CA ALA A 548 -2.28 4.80 8.90
C ALA A 548 -1.92 3.43 9.48
N THR A 549 -2.56 2.36 9.01
CA THR A 549 -2.28 0.97 9.44
C THR A 549 -1.09 0.35 8.71
N SER A 550 -0.62 0.96 7.62
CA SER A 550 0.50 0.45 6.83
C SER A 550 1.80 0.40 7.62
N GLY A 551 2.71 -0.49 7.22
CA GLY A 551 4.02 -0.69 7.86
C GLY A 551 5.00 0.47 7.66
N GLY A 552 4.59 1.54 6.98
CA GLY A 552 5.43 2.66 6.54
C GLY A 552 5.25 2.93 5.05
N VAL A 553 5.84 4.04 4.59
CA VAL A 553 5.81 4.48 3.20
C VAL A 553 7.22 4.59 2.64
N VAL A 554 7.44 3.97 1.49
CA VAL A 554 8.61 4.18 0.62
C VAL A 554 8.12 4.96 -0.60
N ASP A 555 8.35 6.27 -0.61
CA ASP A 555 7.88 7.17 -1.67
C ASP A 555 9.02 7.55 -2.62
N ASN A 556 8.93 7.09 -3.88
CA ASN A 556 9.75 7.51 -5.01
C ASN A 556 8.92 8.15 -6.13
N GLY A 557 7.61 8.31 -5.92
CA GLY A 557 6.68 8.98 -6.84
C GLY A 557 6.13 10.23 -6.17
N THR A 558 4.82 10.26 -5.96
CA THR A 558 4.16 11.31 -5.18
C THR A 558 3.15 10.71 -4.22
N LEU A 559 3.33 10.94 -2.93
CA LEU A 559 2.27 10.78 -1.92
C LEU A 559 1.50 12.11 -1.82
N ASP A 560 0.25 12.12 -2.26
CA ASP A 560 -0.62 13.29 -2.17
C ASP A 560 -1.67 13.09 -1.07
N ILE A 561 -1.61 13.90 -0.02
CA ILE A 561 -2.61 13.91 1.05
C ILE A 561 -3.51 15.13 1.00
N SER A 562 -3.32 16.03 0.02
CA SER A 562 -4.03 17.31 -0.08
C SER A 562 -5.55 17.16 -0.28
N GLY A 563 -5.99 16.04 -0.84
CA GLY A 563 -7.41 15.71 -1.02
C GLY A 563 -8.08 15.08 0.21
N SER A 564 -7.32 14.81 1.29
CA SER A 564 -7.86 14.19 2.50
C SER A 564 -8.81 15.14 3.22
N SER A 565 -9.79 14.57 3.92
CA SER A 565 -10.66 15.28 4.86
C SER A 565 -10.25 15.05 6.32
N MET A 566 -9.17 14.31 6.54
CA MET A 566 -8.56 14.15 7.85
C MET A 566 -7.50 15.23 8.04
N GLU A 567 -7.71 16.15 8.98
CA GLU A 567 -6.75 17.20 9.35
C GLU A 567 -5.33 16.67 9.67
N ALA A 568 -5.24 15.38 10.06
CA ALA A 568 -4.01 14.67 10.35
C ALA A 568 -3.97 13.30 9.67
N ASN A 569 -3.05 13.14 8.72
CA ASN A 569 -2.83 11.93 7.94
C ASN A 569 -1.62 11.19 8.50
N SER A 570 -1.85 10.09 9.20
CA SER A 570 -0.79 9.33 9.86
C SER A 570 -0.18 8.26 8.95
N VAL A 571 1.13 8.08 9.05
CA VAL A 571 1.87 6.91 8.56
C VAL A 571 2.90 6.47 9.62
N THR A 572 3.37 5.23 9.54
CA THR A 572 4.36 4.71 10.52
C THR A 572 5.72 5.40 10.34
N SER A 573 6.27 5.35 9.13
CA SER A 573 7.56 5.94 8.74
C SER A 573 7.49 6.40 7.29
N LEU A 574 8.41 7.30 6.90
CA LEU A 574 8.57 7.78 5.53
C LEU A 574 10.01 7.54 5.07
N SER A 575 10.20 7.18 3.81
CA SER A 575 11.52 7.02 3.18
C SER A 575 11.41 7.15 1.68
N GLY A 576 12.55 7.25 0.97
CA GLY A 576 12.58 7.37 -0.50
C GLY A 576 12.95 8.77 -0.97
N ASN A 577 12.73 9.05 -2.25
CA ASN A 577 13.18 10.29 -2.93
C ASN A 577 12.07 11.03 -3.69
N GLY A 578 10.80 10.69 -3.43
CA GLY A 578 9.62 11.23 -4.11
C GLY A 578 9.21 12.63 -3.65
N ASN A 579 7.92 12.92 -3.78
CA ASN A 579 7.32 14.17 -3.35
C ASN A 579 6.11 13.91 -2.45
N VAL A 580 6.08 14.49 -1.26
CA VAL A 580 4.88 14.53 -0.44
C VAL A 580 4.16 15.85 -0.66
N ALA A 581 2.94 15.81 -1.19
CA ALA A 581 2.08 16.96 -1.37
C ALA A 581 1.07 17.06 -0.22
N LEU A 582 1.18 18.10 0.60
CA LEU A 582 0.40 18.25 1.82
C LEU A 582 -0.90 19.04 1.63
N GLY A 583 -0.94 19.99 0.70
CA GLY A 583 -2.01 20.99 0.65
C GLY A 583 -2.07 21.82 1.92
N GLU A 584 -3.19 21.74 2.64
CA GLU A 584 -3.38 22.35 3.98
C GLU A 584 -3.26 21.30 5.11
N GLU A 585 -3.00 20.04 4.78
CA GLU A 585 -3.09 18.91 5.70
C GLU A 585 -1.81 18.69 6.52
N THR A 586 -1.95 17.95 7.63
CA THR A 586 -0.80 17.54 8.45
C THR A 586 -0.39 16.10 8.15
N LEU A 587 0.88 15.87 7.77
CA LEU A 587 1.49 14.54 7.76
C LEU A 587 1.97 14.20 9.18
N VAL A 588 1.53 13.07 9.73
CA VAL A 588 1.96 12.57 11.04
C VAL A 588 2.81 11.31 10.89
N LEU A 589 4.06 11.36 11.34
CA LEU A 589 4.96 10.20 11.41
C LEU A 589 4.94 9.63 12.83
N THR A 590 4.33 8.46 12.97
CA THR A 590 3.99 7.92 14.30
C THR A 590 5.15 7.19 14.99
N ASN A 591 6.01 6.55 14.20
CA ASN A 591 7.23 5.87 14.66
C ASN A 591 8.27 5.89 13.52
N ALA A 592 8.79 7.08 13.25
CA ALA A 592 9.71 7.32 12.16
C ALA A 592 10.97 6.44 12.27
N SER A 593 11.47 5.97 11.13
CA SER A 593 12.67 5.13 11.09
C SER A 593 13.40 5.23 9.75
N GLY A 594 13.01 6.18 8.90
CA GLY A 594 13.46 6.26 7.51
C GLY A 594 14.35 7.47 7.24
N THR A 595 14.85 7.49 6.01
CA THR A 595 15.55 8.62 5.41
C THR A 595 14.80 9.02 4.16
N PHE A 596 14.31 10.26 4.12
CA PHE A 596 13.61 10.83 2.99
C PHE A 596 14.50 11.90 2.32
N GLY A 597 14.90 11.63 1.09
CA GLY A 597 15.66 12.56 0.23
C GLY A 597 14.79 13.36 -0.73
N GLY A 598 13.48 13.11 -0.72
CA GLY A 598 12.51 13.83 -1.51
C GLY A 598 12.17 15.21 -0.94
N VAL A 599 11.08 15.78 -1.45
CA VAL A 599 10.56 17.08 -1.00
C VAL A 599 9.19 16.89 -0.37
N ILE A 600 9.01 17.42 0.85
CA ILE A 600 7.70 17.64 1.45
C ILE A 600 7.30 19.10 1.14
N ALA A 601 6.13 19.29 0.53
CA ALA A 601 5.69 20.60 0.05
C ALA A 601 4.18 20.81 0.20
N ASP A 602 3.79 22.08 0.19
CA ASP A 602 2.40 22.51 -0.01
C ASP A 602 1.90 22.15 -1.43
N GLY A 603 0.60 22.31 -1.67
CA GLY A 603 -0.04 21.99 -2.95
C GLY A 603 -0.44 20.53 -3.07
N GLY A 604 -0.50 20.02 -4.29
CA GLY A 604 -1.12 18.72 -4.61
C GLY A 604 -2.34 18.89 -5.50
N VAL A 605 -3.07 17.81 -5.75
CA VAL A 605 -4.27 17.77 -6.60
C VAL A 605 -5.37 18.71 -6.09
N ALA A 606 -5.52 18.86 -4.78
CA ALA A 606 -6.48 19.80 -4.17
C ALA A 606 -5.94 21.23 -4.03
N GLY A 607 -4.63 21.44 -4.23
CA GLY A 607 -3.95 22.69 -3.94
C GLY A 607 -3.80 22.91 -2.42
N GLY A 608 -3.72 24.17 -1.99
CA GLY A 608 -3.58 24.54 -0.57
C GLY A 608 -2.17 24.97 -0.17
N THR A 609 -2.09 25.64 0.98
CA THR A 609 -0.85 26.11 1.62
C THR A 609 -0.92 25.86 3.12
N SER A 610 0.20 26.02 3.83
CA SER A 610 0.28 25.79 5.28
C SER A 610 0.21 24.31 5.70
N GLY A 611 0.58 23.40 4.80
CA GLY A 611 0.73 21.99 5.11
C GLY A 611 1.77 21.79 6.22
N SER A 612 1.51 20.87 7.14
CA SER A 612 2.31 20.68 8.36
C SER A 612 2.91 19.28 8.45
N LEU A 613 4.03 19.17 9.19
CA LEU A 613 4.68 17.89 9.51
C LEU A 613 4.66 17.70 11.03
N ASN A 614 4.25 16.52 11.52
CA ASN A 614 4.30 16.16 12.93
C ASN A 614 5.00 14.81 13.15
N LEU A 615 6.07 14.79 13.93
CA LEU A 615 6.71 13.58 14.43
C LEU A 615 6.20 13.25 15.83
N THR A 616 5.69 12.05 16.04
CA THR A 616 5.26 11.60 17.39
C THR A 616 6.15 10.52 18.00
N GLY A 617 7.19 10.07 17.28
CA GLY A 617 8.16 9.11 17.79
C GLY A 617 9.16 8.66 16.72
N GLY A 618 10.19 7.93 17.14
CA GLY A 618 11.24 7.41 16.26
C GLY A 618 12.23 8.48 15.78
N THR A 619 12.92 8.21 14.67
CA THR A 619 13.85 9.14 14.02
C THR A 619 13.53 9.25 12.53
N GLU A 620 13.21 10.45 12.06
CA GLU A 620 13.08 10.76 10.63
C GLU A 620 14.30 11.55 10.18
N THR A 621 14.98 11.13 9.11
CA THR A 621 16.09 11.88 8.54
C THR A 621 15.69 12.52 7.21
N LEU A 622 15.62 13.85 7.16
CA LEU A 622 15.36 14.59 5.94
C LEU A 622 16.70 15.00 5.31
N THR A 623 16.89 14.61 4.04
CA THR A 623 18.08 14.99 3.26
C THR A 623 17.78 15.94 2.09
N GLY A 624 16.50 16.06 1.72
CA GLY A 624 16.02 17.04 0.75
C GLY A 624 15.58 18.36 1.38
N VAL A 625 15.49 19.40 0.55
CA VAL A 625 14.98 20.73 0.94
C VAL A 625 13.46 20.69 0.95
N ASN A 626 12.85 20.79 2.13
CA ASN A 626 11.39 20.78 2.28
C ASN A 626 10.83 22.21 2.26
N THR A 627 9.72 22.40 1.55
CA THR A 627 9.18 23.73 1.21
C THR A 627 7.75 23.96 1.68
N TYR A 628 7.20 23.06 2.51
CA TYR A 628 5.91 23.29 3.16
C TYR A 628 5.97 24.52 4.08
N THR A 629 4.85 25.24 4.19
CA THR A 629 4.81 26.53 4.91
C THR A 629 4.10 26.47 6.27
N GLY A 630 3.46 25.34 6.58
CA GLY A 630 2.85 25.11 7.88
C GLY A 630 3.88 24.85 8.99
N SER A 631 3.40 24.30 10.10
CA SER A 631 4.24 24.03 11.27
C SER A 631 5.01 22.72 11.12
N THR A 632 6.21 22.69 11.67
CA THR A 632 6.92 21.43 11.99
C THR A 632 6.72 21.16 13.47
N GLN A 633 6.15 20.03 13.83
CA GLN A 633 5.92 19.61 15.20
C GLN A 633 6.76 18.37 15.52
N ILE A 634 7.44 18.38 16.66
CA ILE A 634 8.17 17.22 17.21
C ILE A 634 7.55 16.91 18.57
N SER A 635 6.49 16.11 18.56
CA SER A 635 5.81 15.65 19.78
C SER A 635 6.67 14.71 20.61
N SER A 636 7.48 13.87 19.94
CA SER A 636 8.53 13.05 20.54
C SER A 636 9.46 12.52 19.44
N GLY A 637 10.62 11.96 19.81
CA GLY A 637 11.58 11.39 18.86
C GLY A 637 12.53 12.42 18.28
N THR A 638 13.14 12.12 17.14
CA THR A 638 14.18 12.95 16.51
C THR A 638 13.82 13.28 15.06
N LEU A 639 13.76 14.57 14.74
CA LEU A 639 13.83 15.05 13.36
C LEU A 639 15.28 15.40 13.06
N ALA A 640 15.94 14.58 12.24
CA ALA A 640 17.31 14.81 11.81
C ALA A 640 17.32 15.48 10.42
N LEU A 641 18.09 16.55 10.29
CA LEU A 641 18.42 17.18 9.02
C LEU A 641 19.85 16.78 8.64
N ALA A 642 20.04 16.31 7.41
CA ALA A 642 21.35 15.89 6.93
C ALA A 642 21.62 16.33 5.49
N GLY A 643 22.89 16.57 5.14
CA GLY A 643 23.25 17.11 3.83
C GLY A 643 22.57 18.46 3.57
N ASP A 644 21.72 18.52 2.54
CA ASP A 644 20.92 19.68 2.14
C ASP A 644 19.54 19.73 2.84
N GLY A 645 19.28 18.80 3.77
CA GLY A 645 18.05 18.70 4.53
C GLY A 645 17.63 20.02 5.17
N SER A 646 16.42 20.49 4.87
CA SER A 646 15.95 21.80 5.35
C SER A 646 14.45 21.82 5.63
N ILE A 647 14.06 22.61 6.63
CA ILE A 647 12.67 22.96 7.00
C ILE A 647 12.48 24.49 7.08
N ALA A 648 13.34 25.25 6.41
CA ALA A 648 13.43 26.71 6.53
C ALA A 648 12.13 27.45 6.19
N SER A 649 11.31 26.88 5.32
CA SER A 649 10.02 27.45 4.91
C SER A 649 8.91 27.26 5.96
N SER A 650 9.09 26.37 6.94
CA SER A 650 8.09 26.16 7.98
C SER A 650 7.87 27.43 8.81
N SER A 651 6.60 27.71 9.10
CA SER A 651 6.21 28.93 9.83
C SER A 651 6.58 28.88 11.31
N LEU A 652 6.60 27.69 11.89
CA LEU A 652 6.93 27.45 13.29
C LEU A 652 7.50 26.04 13.48
N LEU A 653 8.56 25.92 14.28
CA LEU A 653 9.00 24.66 14.86
C LEU A 653 8.47 24.53 16.30
N SER A 654 7.54 23.61 16.53
CA SER A 654 6.98 23.31 17.87
C SER A 654 7.54 22.01 18.40
N MET A 655 8.23 22.03 19.53
CA MET A 655 8.90 20.86 20.10
C MET A 655 8.40 20.58 21.51
N TYR A 656 8.02 19.33 21.78
CA TYR A 656 7.53 18.91 23.09
C TYR A 656 8.59 18.08 23.82
N THR A 657 8.32 17.75 25.08
CA THR A 657 9.26 17.02 25.94
C THR A 657 9.68 15.69 25.31
N GLY A 658 10.98 15.48 25.16
CA GLY A 658 11.56 14.31 24.49
C GLY A 658 11.63 14.40 22.97
N GLY A 659 11.21 15.52 22.38
CA GLY A 659 11.48 15.88 20.99
C GLY A 659 12.91 16.38 20.82
N VAL A 660 13.53 16.00 19.70
CA VAL A 660 14.90 16.40 19.33
C VAL A 660 14.91 16.91 17.89
N LEU A 661 15.44 18.10 17.67
CA LEU A 661 15.89 18.53 16.35
C LEU A 661 17.40 18.27 16.27
N ASP A 662 17.85 17.43 15.34
CA ASP A 662 19.27 17.18 15.10
C ASP A 662 19.69 17.78 13.76
N ILE A 663 20.57 18.77 13.78
CA ILE A 663 21.11 19.41 12.56
C ILE A 663 22.58 19.06 12.34
N SER A 664 23.14 18.16 13.16
CA SER A 664 24.57 17.81 13.15
C SER A 664 25.03 17.11 11.88
N GLY A 665 24.10 16.60 11.07
CA GLY A 665 24.35 16.01 9.76
C GLY A 665 24.28 16.98 8.58
N THR A 666 23.86 18.23 8.79
CA THR A 666 23.74 19.25 7.71
C THR A 666 25.11 19.74 7.25
N SER A 667 25.21 20.17 5.99
CA SER A 667 26.45 20.74 5.43
C SER A 667 26.63 22.23 5.74
N ASP A 668 25.54 23.00 5.73
CA ASP A 668 25.53 24.46 5.85
C ASP A 668 24.79 24.96 7.11
N GLY A 669 24.52 24.06 8.06
CA GLY A 669 23.62 24.34 9.17
C GLY A 669 22.15 24.36 8.76
N ALA A 670 21.32 24.94 9.61
CA ALA A 670 19.88 24.98 9.43
C ALA A 670 19.31 26.36 9.77
N SER A 671 18.13 26.64 9.24
CA SER A 671 17.37 27.83 9.58
C SER A 671 15.92 27.50 9.88
N VAL A 672 15.32 28.22 10.84
CA VAL A 672 13.89 28.13 11.19
C VAL A 672 13.30 29.52 11.42
N THR A 673 12.01 29.65 11.15
CA THR A 673 11.28 30.92 11.28
C THR A 673 11.08 31.31 12.75
N ALA A 674 10.62 30.36 13.56
CA ALA A 674 10.36 30.53 14.99
C ALA A 674 10.43 29.16 15.66
N ILE A 675 10.72 29.15 16.96
CA ILE A 675 10.74 27.95 17.80
C ILE A 675 9.78 28.18 18.96
N ASN A 676 8.94 27.19 19.23
CA ASN A 676 8.21 27.07 20.48
C ASN A 676 8.62 25.72 21.08
N ASP A 677 9.14 25.70 22.29
CA ASP A 677 9.38 24.43 22.95
C ASP A 677 8.96 24.32 24.40
N ALA A 678 8.67 23.08 24.77
CA ALA A 678 8.37 22.63 26.11
C ALA A 678 9.43 21.59 26.53
N ASN A 679 10.63 22.07 26.86
CA ASN A 679 11.76 21.26 27.35
C ASN A 679 12.27 20.21 26.34
N ALA A 680 12.41 20.61 25.07
CA ALA A 680 12.96 19.78 24.00
C ALA A 680 14.46 20.03 23.79
N THR A 681 15.14 19.22 22.98
CA THR A 681 16.59 19.34 22.73
C THR A 681 16.91 19.71 21.29
N ILE A 682 17.87 20.61 21.10
CA ILE A 682 18.46 20.87 19.78
C ILE A 682 19.92 20.40 19.78
N ALA A 683 20.25 19.49 18.87
CA ALA A 683 21.61 19.00 18.67
C ALA A 683 22.25 19.71 17.47
N LEU A 684 23.27 20.53 17.74
CA LEU A 684 23.96 21.32 16.71
C LEU A 684 25.10 20.56 16.04
N GLY A 685 25.86 19.79 16.82
CA GLY A 685 27.15 19.26 16.37
C GLY A 685 28.14 20.40 16.08
N GLY A 686 28.67 20.46 14.86
CA GLY A 686 29.54 21.56 14.40
C GLY A 686 28.81 22.66 13.61
N ASN A 687 27.49 22.62 13.57
CA ASN A 687 26.70 23.41 12.62
C ASN A 687 26.01 24.61 13.28
N THR A 688 25.65 25.61 12.47
CA THR A 688 24.96 26.81 12.94
C THR A 688 23.44 26.67 12.77
N LEU A 689 22.69 27.05 13.81
CA LEU A 689 21.24 27.26 13.71
C LEU A 689 20.94 28.76 13.57
N THR A 690 20.23 29.13 12.50
CA THR A 690 19.71 30.49 12.30
C THR A 690 18.23 30.56 12.66
N ILE A 691 17.86 31.47 13.55
CA ILE A 691 16.47 31.73 13.93
C ILE A 691 16.13 33.15 13.48
N GLY A 692 15.09 33.31 12.65
CA GLY A 692 14.73 34.61 12.11
C GLY A 692 13.24 34.78 11.81
N ALA A 693 12.65 35.91 12.21
CA ALA A 693 11.22 36.19 12.12
C ALA A 693 10.69 36.33 10.66
N GLY A 694 10.55 35.20 9.99
CA GLY A 694 10.00 35.05 8.64
C GLY A 694 8.47 34.91 8.53
N ALA A 695 7.69 35.11 9.59
CA ALA A 695 6.24 34.97 9.51
C ALA A 695 5.56 36.29 9.07
N LYS A 696 5.34 36.46 7.76
CA LYS A 696 4.28 37.36 7.27
C LYS A 696 2.93 36.64 7.42
N GLY A 697 2.13 36.99 8.42
CA GLY A 697 0.69 36.71 8.37
C GLY A 697 -0.01 36.09 9.58
N VAL A 698 0.58 36.07 10.78
CA VAL A 698 -0.20 35.68 11.98
C VAL A 698 -0.97 36.90 12.50
N GLU A 699 -2.21 37.07 12.05
CA GLU A 699 -3.16 37.93 12.74
C GLU A 699 -3.53 37.26 14.07
N THR A 700 -2.90 37.77 15.14
CA THR A 700 -3.19 37.53 16.57
C THR A 700 -2.79 36.19 17.19
N PRO A 701 -1.62 36.12 17.85
CA PRO A 701 -1.47 35.38 19.09
C PRO A 701 -1.69 36.35 20.26
N GLU A 702 -2.81 36.16 20.96
CA GLU A 702 -3.10 36.78 22.24
C GLU A 702 -2.07 36.27 23.26
N LEU A 703 -0.95 36.99 23.40
CA LEU A 703 -0.07 36.86 24.55
C LEU A 703 -0.62 37.79 25.65
N LEU A 704 -1.53 37.24 26.47
CA LEU A 704 -1.89 37.83 27.75
C LEU A 704 -0.72 37.69 28.72
N LEU A 705 0.30 38.54 28.60
CA LEU A 705 1.12 38.90 29.74
C LEU A 705 0.29 39.88 30.58
N ALA A 706 -0.23 39.39 31.71
CA ALA A 706 -0.92 40.23 32.67
C ALA A 706 0.07 41.24 33.27
N GLY A 707 0.04 42.45 32.69
CA GLY A 707 0.83 43.62 33.03
C GLY A 707 1.86 43.86 31.94
N GLY A 708 2.00 45.12 31.52
CA GLY A 708 2.32 45.43 30.13
C GLY A 708 3.79 45.56 29.77
N VAL A 709 4.10 45.11 28.55
CA VAL A 709 4.82 45.91 27.56
C VAL A 709 4.15 45.72 26.20
N SER A 710 3.61 46.81 25.66
CA SER A 710 3.02 46.88 24.33
C SER A 710 4.12 46.95 23.28
N GLY A 711 4.32 45.88 22.51
CA GLY A 711 5.07 45.89 21.26
C GLY A 711 5.70 44.55 20.93
N ASN A 712 5.04 43.76 20.06
CA ASN A 712 5.51 42.57 19.34
C ASN A 712 6.70 41.79 19.96
N ILE A 713 6.42 41.05 21.04
CA ILE A 713 7.27 39.95 21.50
C ILE A 713 6.84 38.70 20.72
N VAL A 714 7.68 38.23 19.79
CA VAL A 714 7.55 36.87 19.25
C VAL A 714 8.37 35.97 20.17
N ASN A 715 7.69 35.33 21.11
CA ASN A 715 8.29 34.53 22.17
C ASN A 715 8.79 33.19 21.59
N GLY A 716 10.11 32.94 21.66
CA GLY A 716 10.67 31.61 21.44
C GLY A 716 11.43 31.18 22.67
N VAL A 717 10.82 30.34 23.51
CA VAL A 717 11.54 29.59 24.54
C VAL A 717 12.24 28.45 23.82
N VAL A 718 13.56 28.39 23.97
CA VAL A 718 14.39 27.31 23.44
C VAL A 718 14.97 26.52 24.60
N GLY A 719 14.71 25.21 24.67
CA GLY A 719 15.21 24.28 25.67
C GLY A 719 16.70 23.98 25.48
N PRO A 720 17.24 22.92 26.12
CA PRO A 720 18.66 22.63 26.08
C PRO A 720 19.22 22.50 24.65
N ILE A 721 20.23 23.30 24.36
CA ILE A 721 21.04 23.26 23.14
C ILE A 721 22.39 22.64 23.49
N VAL A 722 22.77 21.60 22.76
CA VAL A 722 23.94 20.77 23.08
C VAL A 722 24.85 20.55 21.87
N ASP A 723 26.16 20.57 22.14
CA ASP A 723 27.18 20.06 21.21
C ASP A 723 27.22 18.52 21.36
N GLY A 724 26.46 17.81 20.52
CA GLY A 724 26.38 16.36 20.65
C GLY A 724 25.29 15.71 19.81
N GLY A 725 25.45 15.75 18.50
CA GLY A 725 24.71 14.89 17.58
C GLY A 725 25.48 13.61 17.22
N ILE A 726 24.97 12.85 16.25
CA ILE A 726 25.54 11.58 15.74
C ILE A 726 27.03 11.65 15.31
N SER A 727 27.60 12.85 15.15
CA SER A 727 28.94 13.08 14.59
C SER A 727 30.00 13.59 15.59
N GLY A 728 29.68 13.87 16.86
CA GLY A 728 30.66 14.30 17.87
C GLY A 728 31.46 15.57 17.52
N GLY A 729 30.83 16.51 16.78
CA GLY A 729 31.47 17.71 16.25
C GLY A 729 31.88 18.76 17.30
N VAL A 730 32.75 19.69 16.89
CA VAL A 730 33.22 20.85 17.65
C VAL A 730 32.41 22.11 17.29
N GLY A 731 31.79 22.77 18.27
CA GLY A 731 31.52 24.22 18.25
C GLY A 731 30.42 24.77 17.34
N GLY A 732 29.23 24.16 17.30
CA GLY A 732 28.07 24.73 16.61
C GLY A 732 27.59 26.05 17.24
N GLY A 733 27.23 27.04 16.42
CA GLY A 733 26.83 28.39 16.85
C GLY A 733 25.33 28.70 16.67
N ILE A 734 24.86 29.79 17.26
CA ILE A 734 23.48 30.27 17.12
C ILE A 734 23.48 31.67 16.52
N THR A 735 22.62 31.92 15.54
CA THR A 735 22.42 33.25 14.96
C THR A 735 20.96 33.68 15.09
N LEU A 736 20.71 34.79 15.76
CA LEU A 736 19.40 35.38 15.94
C LEU A 736 19.28 36.61 15.04
N THR A 737 18.24 36.68 14.22
CA THR A 737 18.03 37.82 13.31
C THR A 737 16.59 38.29 13.31
N ASN A 738 16.41 39.59 13.06
CA ASN A 738 15.11 40.17 12.78
C ASN A 738 15.10 40.68 11.32
N PRO A 739 14.47 39.97 10.38
CA PRO A 739 14.40 40.39 8.99
C PRO A 739 13.36 41.49 8.73
N GLY A 740 12.54 41.86 9.73
CA GLY A 740 11.48 42.86 9.61
C GLY A 740 11.98 44.31 9.69
N THR A 741 11.40 45.20 8.87
CA THR A 741 11.70 46.66 8.90
C THR A 741 10.91 47.42 9.98
N SER A 742 9.94 46.77 10.61
CA SER A 742 9.18 47.34 11.74
C SER A 742 9.90 46.96 13.03
N GLY A 743 10.21 47.93 13.89
CA GLY A 743 10.97 47.75 15.14
C GLY A 743 10.32 46.85 16.21
N SER A 744 9.95 45.63 15.83
CA SER A 744 9.57 44.53 16.73
C SER A 744 10.85 43.85 17.20
N THR A 745 11.10 43.86 18.50
CA THR A 745 12.24 43.17 19.10
C THR A 745 11.90 41.68 19.21
N VAL A 746 12.62 40.82 18.48
CA VAL A 746 12.54 39.37 18.71
C VAL A 746 13.21 39.08 20.05
N ILE A 747 12.50 38.50 21.02
CA ILE A 747 13.04 38.09 22.32
C ILE A 747 13.11 36.55 22.33
N THR A 748 14.31 36.00 22.27
CA THR A 748 14.54 34.56 22.45
C THR A 748 14.93 34.30 23.91
N ILE A 749 14.35 33.27 24.52
CA ILE A 749 14.63 32.87 25.90
C ILE A 749 15.26 31.48 25.86
N PHE A 750 16.50 31.35 26.35
CA PHE A 750 17.10 30.03 26.54
C PHE A 750 16.68 29.46 27.89
N GLY A 751 15.90 28.39 27.89
CA GLY A 751 15.60 27.60 29.08
C GLY A 751 16.61 26.48 29.29
N GLY A 752 16.91 26.15 30.55
CA GLY A 752 17.81 25.05 30.89
C GLY A 752 19.30 25.35 30.74
N GLU A 753 20.12 24.35 31.10
CA GLU A 753 21.58 24.42 30.97
C GLU A 753 21.99 24.09 29.53
N ASN A 754 22.57 25.08 28.83
CA ASN A 754 23.05 24.91 27.47
C ASN A 754 24.55 24.59 27.48
N THR A 755 24.98 23.65 26.63
CA THR A 755 26.38 23.13 26.63
C THR A 755 27.07 23.27 25.27
N TYR A 756 26.52 24.05 24.34
CA TYR A 756 27.12 24.29 23.02
C TYR A 756 28.30 25.27 23.11
N THR A 757 29.37 25.05 22.34
CA THR A 757 30.62 25.83 22.47
C THR A 757 30.82 26.88 21.37
N GLY A 758 29.98 26.87 20.32
CA GLY A 758 30.09 27.85 19.23
C GLY A 758 29.60 29.25 19.59
N ALA A 759 29.79 30.18 18.65
CA ALA A 759 29.46 31.58 18.86
C ALA A 759 27.95 31.86 18.81
N THR A 760 27.48 32.76 19.65
CA THR A 760 26.11 33.30 19.64
C THR A 760 26.12 34.69 19.02
N THR A 761 25.47 34.86 17.88
CA THR A 761 25.36 36.14 17.17
C THR A 761 23.95 36.71 17.31
N ILE A 762 23.85 37.93 17.83
CA ILE A 762 22.59 38.67 17.96
C ILE A 762 22.59 39.77 16.91
N GLY A 763 21.66 39.70 15.96
CA GLY A 763 21.50 40.70 14.92
C GLY A 763 20.90 42.01 15.43
N SER A 764 21.07 43.07 14.64
CA SER A 764 20.45 44.37 14.93
C SER A 764 18.92 44.26 14.98
N GLY A 765 18.29 44.90 15.96
CA GLY A 765 16.83 44.86 16.14
C GLY A 765 16.31 43.55 16.75
N THR A 766 17.19 42.74 17.32
CA THR A 766 16.89 41.51 18.07
C THR A 766 17.37 41.64 19.51
N ALA A 767 16.72 40.94 20.44
CA ALA A 767 17.17 40.79 21.82
C ALA A 767 17.26 39.30 22.22
N LEU A 768 18.34 38.94 22.89
CA LEU A 768 18.46 37.67 23.60
C LEU A 768 18.23 37.95 25.08
N LEU A 769 17.21 37.34 25.67
CA LEU A 769 16.91 37.46 27.10
C LEU A 769 17.22 36.14 27.80
N LEU A 770 18.13 36.14 28.77
CA LEU A 770 18.35 35.02 29.68
C LEU A 770 17.54 35.22 30.95
N ALA A 771 16.45 34.47 31.08
CA ALA A 771 15.59 34.47 32.26
C ALA A 771 15.38 33.04 32.76
N SER A 772 15.47 32.81 34.07
CA SER A 772 15.16 31.48 34.63
C SER A 772 13.67 31.15 34.48
N ALA A 773 13.32 29.88 34.29
CA ALA A 773 11.92 29.48 34.07
C ALA A 773 10.96 29.91 35.20
N SER A 774 11.50 30.09 36.41
CA SER A 774 10.74 30.51 37.61
C SER A 774 10.18 31.94 37.54
N THR A 775 10.74 32.83 36.71
CA THR A 775 10.33 34.25 36.65
C THR A 775 9.11 34.49 35.74
N LEU A 776 8.65 33.49 34.98
CA LEU A 776 7.56 33.63 34.00
C LEU A 776 6.21 33.05 34.46
N GLY A 777 6.06 32.71 35.75
CA GLY A 777 4.77 32.33 36.34
C GLY A 777 4.50 30.83 36.47
N GLU A 778 5.49 29.98 36.25
CA GLU A 778 5.40 28.54 36.52
C GLU A 778 5.81 28.24 37.98
N THR A 779 4.84 27.86 38.81
CA THR A 779 4.99 27.54 40.25
C THR A 779 5.58 26.16 40.55
N ASP A 780 6.47 25.62 39.72
CA ASP A 780 7.19 24.37 40.03
C ASP A 780 8.65 24.65 40.38
N GLY A 781 9.07 24.17 41.55
CA GLY A 781 10.32 24.50 42.24
C GLY A 781 11.60 23.92 41.61
N SER A 782 11.66 23.81 40.28
CA SER A 782 12.88 23.42 39.56
C SER A 782 13.69 24.64 39.16
N SER A 783 14.89 24.75 39.72
CA SER A 783 15.84 25.86 39.56
C SER A 783 16.72 25.69 38.32
N SER A 784 16.10 25.54 37.14
CA SER A 784 16.84 25.50 35.88
C SER A 784 17.26 26.92 35.49
N GLN A 785 18.54 27.25 35.71
CA GLN A 785 19.14 28.51 35.29
C GLN A 785 19.23 28.57 33.76
N ALA A 786 18.84 29.71 33.18
CA ALA A 786 19.09 30.00 31.77
C ALA A 786 20.58 30.28 31.59
N SER A 787 21.28 29.54 30.74
CA SER A 787 22.70 29.84 30.50
C SER A 787 23.02 29.74 29.03
N ILE A 788 23.89 30.63 28.56
CA ILE A 788 24.73 30.33 27.40
C ILE A 788 25.95 29.57 27.92
N ALA A 789 26.55 28.72 27.10
CA ALA A 789 27.66 27.92 27.61
C ALA A 789 28.82 28.83 28.01
N SER A 790 29.48 28.46 29.11
CA SER A 790 30.58 29.21 29.70
C SER A 790 31.77 29.44 28.75
N SER A 791 31.85 28.66 27.66
CA SER A 791 32.90 28.76 26.64
C SER A 791 32.46 29.50 25.36
N SER A 792 31.22 29.95 25.24
CA SER A 792 30.71 30.57 24.01
C SER A 792 31.20 32.01 23.85
N ARG A 793 31.53 32.40 22.61
CA ARG A 793 31.75 33.81 22.23
C ARG A 793 30.42 34.47 21.87
N VAL A 794 30.15 35.69 22.34
CA VAL A 794 28.93 36.44 21.98
C VAL A 794 29.27 37.61 21.05
N VAL A 795 28.61 37.68 19.90
CA VAL A 795 28.65 38.82 18.97
C VAL A 795 27.31 39.54 19.04
N ASP A 796 27.23 40.62 19.81
CA ASP A 796 26.00 41.38 20.02
C ASP A 796 25.97 42.65 19.16
N ASN A 797 25.04 42.70 18.20
CA ASN A 797 24.68 43.90 17.44
C ASN A 797 23.24 44.36 17.75
N GLY A 798 22.57 43.71 18.71
CA GLY A 798 21.21 43.95 19.13
C GLY A 798 21.17 44.24 20.63
N ILE A 799 20.51 43.37 21.40
CA ILE A 799 20.48 43.44 22.85
C ILE A 799 20.76 42.07 23.47
N PHE A 800 21.73 41.99 24.38
CA PHE A 800 22.00 40.84 25.23
C PHE A 800 21.60 41.13 26.67
N ASP A 801 20.47 40.60 27.13
CA ASP A 801 19.91 40.86 28.46
C ASP A 801 20.06 39.64 29.37
N ILE A 802 20.93 39.75 30.38
CA ILE A 802 21.10 38.73 31.44
C ILE A 802 20.44 39.14 32.75
N SER A 803 19.76 40.28 32.81
CA SER A 803 19.25 40.90 34.05
C SER A 803 18.30 40.02 34.86
N LEU A 804 17.67 39.03 34.22
CA LEU A 804 16.71 38.10 34.81
C LEU A 804 17.27 36.68 35.03
N ASN A 805 18.58 36.47 34.85
CA ASN A 805 19.20 35.15 34.97
C ASN A 805 19.41 34.68 36.42
N SER A 806 18.47 34.97 37.32
CA SER A 806 18.56 34.59 38.73
C SER A 806 17.39 33.70 39.13
N THR A 807 17.57 32.96 40.23
CA THR A 807 16.46 32.28 40.91
C THR A 807 15.74 33.30 41.78
N VAL A 808 14.42 33.47 41.63
CA VAL A 808 13.62 34.26 42.57
C VAL A 808 13.54 33.49 43.88
N ALA A 809 14.36 33.87 44.86
CA ALA A 809 14.23 33.33 46.20
C ALA A 809 13.03 34.00 46.89
N SER A 810 11.92 33.27 47.06
CA SER A 810 10.87 33.72 47.97
C SER A 810 11.42 33.71 49.40
N ASN A 811 11.38 34.83 50.10
CA ASN A 811 11.70 34.87 51.53
C ASN A 811 10.65 34.03 52.29
N THR A 812 11.03 32.84 52.77
CA THR A 812 10.12 31.86 53.40
C THR A 812 9.76 32.20 54.85
N SER A 813 9.36 33.43 55.14
CA SER A 813 8.89 33.78 56.48
C SER A 813 7.74 34.76 56.44
N ASP A 814 6.58 34.31 55.95
CA ASP A 814 5.34 34.95 56.36
C ASP A 814 4.25 33.94 56.70
N THR A 815 3.95 33.84 58.00
CA THR A 815 2.78 33.12 58.54
C THR A 815 1.62 34.07 58.88
N ASN A 816 1.67 35.33 58.45
CA ASN A 816 0.63 36.32 58.71
C ASN A 816 -0.13 36.67 57.42
N SER A 817 -1.40 36.29 57.38
CA SER A 817 -2.33 36.58 56.30
C SER A 817 -2.79 38.05 56.33
N ASP A 818 -1.90 39.01 56.07
CA ASP A 818 -2.30 40.39 55.75
C ASP A 818 -1.85 40.83 54.34
N SER A 819 -2.71 41.62 53.70
CA SER A 819 -2.74 41.80 52.24
C SER A 819 -1.94 43.01 51.76
N ASN A 820 -1.00 43.55 52.55
CA ASN A 820 -0.17 44.68 52.13
C ASN A 820 0.98 44.98 53.11
N SER A 821 2.08 44.22 53.05
CA SER A 821 3.45 44.75 53.08
C SER A 821 4.48 43.63 53.07
N ASP A 822 5.48 43.79 52.20
CA ASP A 822 6.80 43.14 52.24
C ASP A 822 6.94 41.75 51.58
N THR A 823 6.83 41.72 50.25
CA THR A 823 7.56 40.73 49.43
C THR A 823 8.71 41.44 48.72
N GLN A 824 9.76 41.78 49.46
CA GLN A 824 11.01 42.21 48.84
C GLN A 824 11.66 40.98 48.18
N TRP A 825 11.46 40.82 46.87
CA TRP A 825 12.14 39.79 46.08
C TRP A 825 13.63 40.12 46.01
N THR A 826 14.46 39.25 46.59
CA THR A 826 15.91 39.38 46.47
C THR A 826 16.35 38.60 45.25
N ILE A 827 16.85 39.29 44.24
CA ILE A 827 17.57 38.68 43.11
C ILE A 827 18.96 38.29 43.62
N ALA A 828 19.27 37.00 43.61
CA ALA A 828 20.62 36.54 43.90
C ALA A 828 21.51 36.84 42.68
N ALA A 829 22.52 37.69 42.86
CA ALA A 829 23.52 37.98 41.83
C ALA A 829 24.16 36.65 41.37
N SER A 830 23.96 36.33 40.09
CA SER A 830 24.53 35.14 39.45
C SER A 830 25.47 35.60 38.33
N SER A 831 26.46 34.77 38.00
CA SER A 831 27.41 35.07 36.92
C SER A 831 26.99 34.38 35.64
N THR A 832 26.87 35.14 34.54
CA THR A 832 26.80 34.57 33.19
C THR A 832 28.22 34.57 32.63
N ALA A 833 28.77 33.39 32.38
CA ALA A 833 30.13 33.23 31.83
C ALA A 833 30.10 33.11 30.30
N ILE A 834 31.01 33.80 29.62
CA ILE A 834 31.30 33.68 28.19
C ILE A 834 32.82 33.73 27.95
N THR A 835 33.30 33.34 26.77
CA THR A 835 34.73 33.50 26.42
C THR A 835 35.06 34.95 26.15
N SER A 836 34.35 35.58 25.21
CA SER A 836 34.55 36.97 24.82
C SER A 836 33.25 37.64 24.37
N LEU A 837 33.26 38.98 24.39
CA LEU A 837 32.15 39.82 23.94
C LEU A 837 32.59 40.64 22.73
N ALA A 838 31.78 40.69 21.69
CA ALA A 838 32.06 41.45 20.48
C ALA A 838 30.82 42.20 20.00
N GLY A 839 31.02 43.18 19.12
CA GLY A 839 29.94 43.89 18.43
C GLY A 839 29.66 45.28 18.99
N ASN A 840 28.46 45.80 18.74
CA ASN A 840 28.08 47.18 19.04
C ASN A 840 26.69 47.34 19.66
N GLY A 841 26.11 46.24 20.16
CA GLY A 841 24.77 46.19 20.76
C GLY A 841 24.68 46.76 22.19
N VAL A 842 23.68 46.29 22.92
CA VAL A 842 23.43 46.68 24.32
C VAL A 842 23.45 45.45 25.20
N VAL A 843 24.29 45.45 26.22
CA VAL A 843 24.33 44.39 27.23
C VAL A 843 23.65 44.88 28.50
N SER A 844 22.59 44.21 28.92
CA SER A 844 21.85 44.51 30.15
C SER A 844 22.17 43.53 31.26
N LEU A 845 22.66 44.05 32.39
CA LEU A 845 23.13 43.24 33.51
C LEU A 845 22.13 43.12 34.65
N GLY A 846 21.25 44.09 34.88
CA GLY A 846 20.48 44.16 36.14
C GLY A 846 21.43 44.16 37.35
N SER A 847 21.27 43.15 38.23
CA SER A 847 22.14 42.87 39.40
C SER A 847 23.22 41.81 39.13
N GLN A 848 23.33 41.34 37.88
CA GLN A 848 24.13 40.16 37.53
C GLN A 848 25.59 40.50 37.22
N ASN A 849 26.45 39.47 37.23
CA ASN A 849 27.84 39.58 36.81
C ASN A 849 28.01 38.99 35.40
N LEU A 850 28.61 39.75 34.49
CA LEU A 850 29.10 39.22 33.23
C LEU A 850 30.56 38.79 33.42
N LEU A 851 30.85 37.50 33.29
CA LEU A 851 32.18 36.93 33.43
C LEU A 851 32.77 36.59 32.05
N LEU A 852 33.87 37.25 31.68
CA LEU A 852 34.65 36.98 30.47
C LEU A 852 35.85 36.11 30.83
N THR A 853 35.93 34.89 30.30
CA THR A 853 36.88 33.87 30.76
C THR A 853 38.18 33.80 29.98
N ASP A 854 38.16 34.11 28.68
CA ASP A 854 39.34 34.16 27.80
C ASP A 854 39.06 35.14 26.65
N ALA A 855 38.99 36.41 27.01
CA ALA A 855 38.56 37.44 26.08
C ALA A 855 39.56 37.66 24.93
N SER A 856 39.07 38.01 23.75
CA SER A 856 39.93 38.30 22.59
C SER A 856 39.36 39.33 21.63
N ASP A 857 38.27 40.00 22.01
CA ASP A 857 37.44 40.76 21.08
C ASP A 857 37.30 42.24 21.50
N THR A 858 36.59 43.00 20.68
CA THR A 858 36.29 44.41 20.89
C THR A 858 34.78 44.60 20.93
N PHE A 859 34.30 45.19 22.03
CA PHE A 859 32.92 45.60 22.18
C PHE A 859 32.81 47.13 22.16
N SER A 860 32.08 47.64 21.17
CA SER A 860 31.84 49.07 20.95
C SER A 860 30.45 49.52 21.41
N GLY A 861 29.65 48.61 21.98
CA GLY A 861 28.30 48.86 22.46
C GLY A 861 28.23 49.43 23.87
N THR A 862 27.04 49.36 24.48
CA THR A 862 26.78 49.87 25.84
C THR A 862 26.48 48.71 26.79
N ILE A 863 27.19 48.63 27.92
CA ILE A 863 26.88 47.76 29.05
C ILE A 863 26.17 48.58 30.13
N THR A 864 24.97 48.17 30.54
CA THR A 864 24.07 48.92 31.42
C THR A 864 23.40 48.01 32.46
N ASN A 865 22.90 48.59 33.55
CA ASN A 865 22.01 47.88 34.49
C ASN A 865 20.55 47.84 34.01
N ASP A 866 20.21 48.58 32.95
CA ASP A 866 18.83 48.76 32.48
C ASP A 866 18.27 47.46 31.90
N SER A 867 17.40 46.79 32.63
CA SER A 867 16.68 45.61 32.14
C SER A 867 15.57 46.01 31.17
N ILE A 868 15.46 45.31 30.03
CA ILE A 868 14.43 45.58 29.02
C ILE A 868 13.03 45.16 29.56
N ALA A 869 12.98 44.24 30.51
CA ALA A 869 11.75 43.71 31.12
C ALA A 869 11.29 44.48 32.38
N ASN A 870 12.14 45.34 32.96
CA ASN A 870 11.95 45.87 34.32
C ASN A 870 11.01 47.09 34.43
N GLN A 871 10.20 47.36 33.40
CA GLN A 871 9.18 48.41 33.48
C GLN A 871 7.94 47.99 34.32
N GLN A 872 7.85 46.72 34.74
CA GLN A 872 6.67 46.17 35.42
C GLN A 872 6.87 45.79 36.90
N LEU A 873 8.10 45.63 37.39
CA LEU A 873 8.40 45.46 38.81
C LEU A 873 8.78 46.84 39.40
N GLY A 874 7.80 47.57 39.94
CA GLY A 874 7.97 48.96 40.39
C GLY A 874 9.25 49.21 41.19
N THR A 875 9.96 50.30 40.86
CA THR A 875 11.20 50.80 41.50
C THR A 875 11.96 49.75 42.31
N GLN A 876 12.56 48.80 41.62
CA GLN A 876 13.51 47.89 42.22
C GLN A 876 14.65 48.73 42.83
N THR A 877 14.69 48.79 44.15
CA THR A 877 15.82 49.35 44.90
C THR A 877 16.86 48.25 44.99
N ASP A 878 17.44 47.94 43.83
CA ASP A 878 18.54 47.01 43.74
C ASP A 878 19.72 47.61 44.51
N THR A 879 20.16 46.92 45.56
CA THR A 879 21.25 47.40 46.41
C THR A 879 22.62 47.04 45.84
N VAL A 880 22.67 46.21 44.79
CA VAL A 880 23.90 45.79 44.11
C VAL A 880 23.67 45.86 42.60
N GLY A 881 24.17 46.89 41.92
CA GLY A 881 24.08 46.93 40.46
C GLY A 881 24.99 45.90 39.78
N GLY A 882 24.76 45.68 38.50
CA GLY A 882 25.48 44.70 37.69
C GLY A 882 26.98 44.99 37.60
N SER A 883 27.76 43.92 37.43
CA SER A 883 29.24 43.96 37.43
C SER A 883 29.83 43.25 36.22
N LEU A 884 31.07 43.61 35.88
CA LEU A 884 31.86 42.99 34.83
C LEU A 884 33.11 42.35 35.45
N THR A 885 33.39 41.10 35.12
CA THR A 885 34.60 40.38 35.52
C THR A 885 35.37 39.88 34.31
N LEU A 886 36.66 40.19 34.21
CA LEU A 886 37.59 39.62 33.24
C LEU A 886 38.53 38.63 33.96
N ALA A 887 38.41 37.35 33.66
CA ALA A 887 39.22 36.28 34.27
C ALA A 887 40.47 35.89 33.45
N GLY A 888 40.59 36.36 32.21
CA GLY A 888 41.73 36.10 31.33
C GLY A 888 41.55 36.70 29.93
N GLY A 889 42.63 36.72 29.14
CA GLY A 889 42.63 37.22 27.76
C GLY A 889 42.82 38.74 27.62
N HIS A 890 42.37 39.31 26.51
CA HIS A 890 42.37 40.74 26.19
C HIS A 890 41.01 41.19 25.64
N GLU A 891 40.28 41.98 26.42
CA GLU A 891 39.01 42.59 25.99
C GLU A 891 39.21 44.09 25.78
N THR A 892 38.66 44.63 24.68
CA THR A 892 38.68 46.07 24.41
C THR A 892 37.27 46.66 24.44
N LEU A 893 37.01 47.57 25.37
CA LEU A 893 35.75 48.28 25.50
C LEU A 893 35.90 49.71 24.96
N THR A 894 35.21 50.03 23.85
CA THR A 894 35.27 51.38 23.26
C THR A 894 34.01 52.20 23.47
N GLY A 895 32.92 51.57 23.93
CA GLY A 895 31.65 52.22 24.20
C GLY A 895 31.55 52.87 25.59
N VAL A 896 30.42 53.54 25.83
CA VAL A 896 30.09 54.18 27.11
C VAL A 896 29.26 53.22 27.94
N ASN A 897 29.71 52.92 29.16
CA ASN A 897 29.06 51.92 30.03
C ASN A 897 28.53 52.56 31.32
N THR A 898 27.38 52.10 31.82
CA THR A 898 26.64 52.72 32.93
C THR A 898 26.37 51.79 34.12
N TYR A 899 26.87 50.56 34.10
CA TYR A 899 26.73 49.62 35.21
C TYR A 899 27.41 50.13 36.50
N THR A 900 26.89 49.71 37.66
CA THR A 900 27.25 50.30 38.97
C THR A 900 27.90 49.33 39.96
N GLY A 901 27.90 48.02 39.69
CA GLY A 901 28.50 46.99 40.54
C GLY A 901 30.03 46.94 40.54
N GLY A 902 30.66 47.62 39.58
CA GLY A 902 32.12 47.69 39.44
C GLY A 902 32.70 46.71 38.42
N THR A 903 34.01 46.80 38.23
CA THR A 903 34.79 46.01 37.27
C THR A 903 35.88 45.24 38.00
N THR A 904 36.00 43.94 37.77
CA THR A 904 37.08 43.12 38.33
C THR A 904 37.93 42.55 37.19
N ILE A 905 39.25 42.72 37.26
CA ILE A 905 40.22 42.09 36.36
C ILE A 905 40.99 41.06 37.21
N GLU A 906 40.61 39.80 37.14
CA GLU A 906 41.31 38.73 37.88
C GLU A 906 42.64 38.39 37.19
N ALA A 907 42.65 38.34 35.86
CA ALA A 907 43.83 38.21 35.02
C ALA A 907 43.57 38.73 33.59
N GLY A 908 44.61 38.88 32.77
CA GLY A 908 44.50 39.41 31.40
C GLY A 908 44.63 40.93 31.31
N THR A 909 44.20 41.49 30.18
CA THR A 909 44.20 42.93 29.89
C THR A 909 42.78 43.42 29.59
N LEU A 910 42.34 44.46 30.26
CA LEU A 910 41.12 45.19 29.89
C LEU A 910 41.52 46.57 29.36
N THR A 911 41.31 46.80 28.06
CA THR A 911 41.59 48.10 27.42
C THR A 911 40.29 48.90 27.31
N GLY A 912 40.33 50.20 27.62
CA GLY A 912 39.18 51.09 27.42
C GLY A 912 39.48 52.55 27.72
N THR A 913 38.44 53.37 27.83
CA THR A 913 38.52 54.79 28.21
C THR A 913 37.88 55.00 29.59
N THR A 914 37.99 56.21 30.16
CA THR A 914 37.28 56.54 31.41
C THR A 914 35.75 56.39 31.32
N ALA A 915 35.18 56.37 30.11
CA ALA A 915 33.75 56.14 29.91
C ALA A 915 33.36 54.65 29.85
N SER A 916 34.35 53.74 29.80
CA SER A 916 34.16 52.32 29.50
C SER A 916 34.02 51.43 30.73
N PHE A 917 34.28 51.93 31.95
CA PHE A 917 34.40 51.08 33.15
C PHE A 917 33.23 51.19 34.15
N GLY A 918 32.10 51.76 33.72
CA GLY A 918 30.95 52.01 34.60
C GLY A 918 31.27 53.01 35.72
N SER A 919 30.51 52.95 36.82
CA SER A 919 30.66 53.88 37.95
C SER A 919 31.14 53.24 39.27
N GLY A 920 31.19 51.91 39.34
CA GLY A 920 31.67 51.18 40.52
C GLY A 920 33.21 51.15 40.62
N ALA A 921 33.74 50.58 41.70
CA ALA A 921 35.19 50.41 41.86
C ALA A 921 35.79 49.46 40.81
N ILE A 922 37.09 49.62 40.51
CA ILE A 922 37.88 48.72 39.69
C ILE A 922 38.84 47.93 40.59
N VAL A 923 38.72 46.60 40.58
CA VAL A 923 39.67 45.71 41.25
C VAL A 923 40.58 45.11 40.17
N ASP A 924 41.80 45.61 40.06
CA ASP A 924 42.78 45.20 39.05
C ASP A 924 43.85 44.27 39.64
N ASN A 925 43.84 43.01 39.23
CA ASN A 925 44.89 42.02 39.48
C ASN A 925 45.60 41.56 38.20
N GLY A 926 45.23 42.11 37.04
CA GLY A 926 45.83 41.82 35.74
C GLY A 926 46.50 43.06 35.17
N THR A 927 45.95 43.56 34.06
CA THR A 927 46.35 44.80 33.42
C THR A 927 45.12 45.64 33.10
N LEU A 928 45.03 46.83 33.69
CA LEU A 928 44.09 47.87 33.28
C LEU A 928 44.80 48.83 32.30
N ASP A 929 44.36 48.86 31.05
CA ASP A 929 44.91 49.74 30.02
C ASP A 929 43.89 50.83 29.66
N ILE A 930 44.22 52.07 30.02
CA ILE A 930 43.37 53.23 29.77
C ILE A 930 43.90 53.97 28.53
N ASP A 931 43.39 53.59 27.36
CA ASP A 931 43.70 54.23 26.07
C ASP A 931 42.85 55.49 25.85
N GLN A 932 43.24 56.56 26.53
CA GLN A 932 42.48 57.80 26.61
C GLN A 932 42.96 58.79 25.53
N SER A 933 42.26 58.84 24.39
CA SER A 933 42.60 59.72 23.26
C SER A 933 42.17 61.19 23.44
N THR A 934 41.09 61.44 24.21
CA THR A 934 40.56 62.76 24.58
C THR A 934 40.64 62.97 26.09
N ASN A 935 40.64 64.21 26.61
CA ASN A 935 40.75 64.39 28.06
C ASN A 935 39.55 63.79 28.81
N GLY A 936 39.81 63.03 29.87
CA GLY A 936 38.79 62.36 30.70
C GLY A 936 39.20 62.27 32.17
N THR A 937 38.23 62.09 33.06
CA THR A 937 38.46 61.93 34.50
C THR A 937 38.08 60.53 34.92
N LEU A 938 38.98 59.82 35.60
CA LEU A 938 38.69 58.53 36.22
C LEU A 938 38.01 58.78 37.57
N THR A 939 36.76 58.34 37.69
CA THR A 939 35.97 58.46 38.93
C THR A 939 35.95 57.16 39.73
N ASN A 940 36.40 56.07 39.15
CA ASN A 940 36.38 54.74 39.75
C ASN A 940 37.58 54.59 40.69
N LEU A 941 37.37 54.04 41.89
CA LEU A 941 38.47 53.64 42.78
C LEU A 941 39.13 52.38 42.23
N VAL A 942 40.40 52.49 41.85
CA VAL A 942 41.27 51.40 41.40
C VAL A 942 42.03 50.83 42.60
N SER A 943 41.94 49.51 42.75
CA SER A 943 42.58 48.73 43.82
C SER A 943 43.19 47.44 43.25
N GLY A 944 43.99 46.71 44.04
CA GLY A 944 44.52 45.41 43.65
C GLY A 944 46.04 45.39 43.39
N THR A 945 46.51 44.39 42.66
CA THR A 945 47.94 44.10 42.44
C THR A 945 48.41 44.23 40.99
N GLY A 946 47.48 44.47 40.06
CA GLY A 946 47.71 44.57 38.62
C GLY A 946 48.41 45.86 38.15
N MET A 947 48.77 45.89 36.87
CA MET A 947 49.45 47.01 36.23
C MET A 947 48.46 48.00 35.60
N LEU A 948 48.74 49.30 35.76
CA LEU A 948 48.00 50.36 35.08
C LEU A 948 48.80 50.89 33.89
N PHE A 949 48.25 50.79 32.67
CA PHE A 949 48.76 51.51 31.50
C PHE A 949 47.91 52.75 31.20
N LYS A 950 48.59 53.84 30.85
CA LYS A 950 47.99 55.03 30.28
C LYS A 950 48.49 55.19 28.84
N ASP A 951 47.59 54.92 27.93
CA ASP A 951 47.77 55.02 26.48
C ASP A 951 46.86 56.12 25.91
N GLY A 952 46.99 56.43 24.63
CA GLY A 952 46.22 57.49 23.98
C GLY A 952 46.71 58.92 24.25
N THR A 953 46.38 59.86 23.37
CA THR A 953 46.96 61.21 23.34
C THR A 953 46.39 62.19 24.37
N GLY A 954 45.27 61.88 25.01
CA GLY A 954 44.55 62.76 25.94
C GLY A 954 45.10 62.73 27.36
N THR A 955 44.59 63.65 28.19
CA THR A 955 44.85 63.69 29.63
C THR A 955 43.87 62.80 30.39
N LEU A 956 44.38 61.85 31.17
CA LEU A 956 43.64 61.09 32.18
C LEU A 956 43.79 61.79 33.54
N SER A 957 42.71 62.36 34.07
CA SER A 957 42.68 63.03 35.37
C SER A 957 42.24 62.07 36.46
N VAL A 958 42.98 62.02 37.57
CA VAL A 958 42.64 61.25 38.78
C VAL A 958 42.44 62.24 39.92
N ALA A 959 41.28 62.19 40.56
CA ALA A 959 40.87 63.18 41.57
C ALA A 959 40.79 62.62 43.00
N GLN A 960 41.05 61.32 43.17
CA GLN A 960 40.96 60.60 44.44
C GLN A 960 42.20 59.70 44.65
N ALA A 961 42.40 59.24 45.88
CA ALA A 961 43.51 58.35 46.21
C ALA A 961 43.22 56.92 45.74
N GLU A 962 44.04 56.43 44.81
CA GLU A 962 44.01 55.06 44.32
C GLU A 962 44.82 54.12 45.22
N THR A 963 44.41 52.84 45.28
CA THR A 963 44.95 51.86 46.25
C THR A 963 45.59 50.63 45.60
N TYR A 964 45.73 50.61 44.28
CA TYR A 964 46.43 49.55 43.56
C TYR A 964 47.94 49.59 43.84
N THR A 965 48.58 48.42 43.84
CA THR A 965 49.99 48.25 44.23
C THR A 965 50.93 47.91 43.07
N GLY A 966 50.40 47.52 41.91
CA GLY A 966 51.22 47.27 40.73
C GLY A 966 51.74 48.55 40.07
N ALA A 967 52.60 48.39 39.07
CA ALA A 967 53.30 49.49 38.44
C ALA A 967 52.38 50.27 37.48
N THR A 968 52.61 51.58 37.38
CA THR A 968 51.96 52.47 36.41
C THR A 968 52.90 52.76 35.26
N SER A 969 52.48 52.58 34.01
CA SER A 969 53.24 52.99 32.82
C SER A 969 52.45 54.00 32.00
N ILE A 970 53.08 55.10 31.62
CA ILE A 970 52.49 56.16 30.81
C ILE A 970 53.16 56.15 29.45
N ASN A 971 52.54 55.48 28.49
CA ASN A 971 53.12 55.31 27.16
C ASN A 971 52.78 56.49 26.24
N ALA A 972 51.61 57.14 26.42
CA ALA A 972 51.19 58.30 25.64
C ALA A 972 50.26 59.26 26.41
N GLY A 973 50.19 60.52 25.95
CA GLY A 973 49.34 61.56 26.54
C GLY A 973 49.81 62.01 27.92
N THR A 974 48.87 62.37 28.80
CA THR A 974 49.17 62.82 30.17
C THR A 974 48.37 62.02 31.21
N LEU A 975 49.00 61.56 32.29
CA LEU A 975 48.32 61.16 33.52
C LEU A 975 48.44 62.33 34.51
N ALA A 976 47.32 62.94 34.88
CA ALA A 976 47.26 64.11 35.75
C ALA A 976 46.62 63.77 37.10
N LEU A 977 47.33 64.03 38.20
CA LEU A 977 46.77 63.98 39.55
C LEU A 977 46.21 65.35 39.91
N THR A 978 44.98 65.39 40.41
CA THR A 978 44.23 66.63 40.70
C THR A 978 43.55 66.54 42.06
N GLY A 979 43.42 67.64 42.80
CA GLY A 979 42.78 67.62 44.13
C GLY A 979 43.46 66.62 45.08
N ASP A 980 42.68 65.69 45.63
CA ASP A 980 43.13 64.59 46.51
C ASP A 980 43.63 63.35 45.72
N GLY A 981 43.82 63.49 44.40
CA GLY A 981 44.32 62.45 43.52
C GLY A 981 45.71 61.94 43.92
N SER A 982 45.85 60.63 44.16
CA SER A 982 47.14 60.01 44.50
C SER A 982 47.24 58.60 43.92
N ILE A 983 48.45 58.20 43.49
CA ILE A 983 48.79 56.83 43.10
C ILE A 983 49.95 56.29 43.95
N ALA A 984 50.14 56.82 45.17
CA ALA A 984 51.28 56.51 46.03
C ALA A 984 51.42 55.03 46.41
N ALA A 985 50.33 54.26 46.31
CA ALA A 985 50.36 52.81 46.53
C ALA A 985 51.03 52.04 45.39
N SER A 986 51.15 52.61 44.18
CA SER A 986 51.81 52.00 43.04
C SER A 986 53.28 51.69 43.33
N SER A 987 53.75 50.52 42.90
CA SER A 987 55.15 50.09 43.06
C SER A 987 56.15 50.89 42.21
N GLY A 988 55.69 51.68 41.25
CA GLY A 988 56.53 52.60 40.48
C GLY A 988 55.83 53.18 39.24
N VAL A 989 56.27 54.37 38.81
CA VAL A 989 55.77 55.05 37.61
C VAL A 989 56.84 55.05 36.53
N THR A 990 56.53 54.51 35.35
CA THR A 990 57.41 54.50 34.16
C THR A 990 56.86 55.43 33.09
N LEU A 991 57.69 56.30 32.52
CA LEU A 991 57.31 57.17 31.41
C LEU A 991 57.93 56.65 30.11
N SER A 992 57.10 56.10 29.24
CA SER A 992 57.50 55.45 27.98
C SER A 992 57.08 56.25 26.74
N GLY A 993 56.76 57.55 26.90
CA GLY A 993 56.33 58.43 25.82
C GLY A 993 55.28 59.47 26.22
N GLY A 994 54.67 59.35 27.41
CA GLY A 994 53.72 60.34 27.95
C GLY A 994 54.28 61.25 29.06
N THR A 995 53.39 62.04 29.65
CA THR A 995 53.66 63.01 30.71
C THR A 995 52.96 62.61 32.02
N PHE A 996 53.65 62.72 33.15
CA PHE A 996 53.04 62.61 34.47
C PHE A 996 52.93 64.01 35.09
N ASP A 997 51.71 64.49 35.32
CA ASP A 997 51.44 65.84 35.81
C ASP A 997 50.86 65.81 37.23
N ILE A 998 51.57 66.41 38.18
CA ILE A 998 51.15 66.52 39.59
C ILE A 998 50.86 67.97 40.00
N SER A 999 50.84 68.91 39.05
CA SER A 999 50.71 70.34 39.34
C SER A 999 49.33 70.73 39.91
N GLY A 1000 48.33 69.85 39.78
CA GLY A 1000 46.96 70.02 40.26
C GLY A 1000 46.64 69.43 41.63
N THR A 1001 47.59 68.79 42.32
CA THR A 1001 47.38 68.14 43.63
C THR A 1001 47.43 69.13 44.79
N THR A 1002 46.58 68.96 45.80
CA THR A 1002 46.54 69.83 46.99
C THR A 1002 47.46 69.40 48.13
N ASP A 1003 47.81 68.11 48.20
CA ASP A 1003 48.81 67.55 49.11
C ASP A 1003 49.91 66.87 48.26
N GLY A 1004 51.15 67.34 48.37
CA GLY A 1004 52.26 66.81 47.57
C GLY A 1004 52.66 65.39 48.00
N ALA A 1005 52.03 64.36 47.42
CA ALA A 1005 52.55 62.99 47.27
C ALA A 1005 51.76 62.18 46.23
#